data_AF-A0A944CBG0-F1
#
_entry.id   AF-A0A944CBG0-F1
#
_cell.length_a   1.000
_cell.length_b   1.000
_cell.length_c   1.000
_cell.angle_alpha   90.00
_cell.angle_beta   90.00
_cell.angle_gamma   90.00
#
_symmetry.space_group_name_H-M   'P 1'
#
loop_
_entity.id
_entity.type
_entity.pdbx_description
1 polymer ?
#
loop_
_entity_poly.entity_id
_entity_poly.type
_entity_poly.pdbx_seq_one_letter_code
_entity_poly.pdbx_strand_id
1 'polypeptide(L)'
;MRPDGRNRQPKFSQIFFGPPPWPDITRFPEQDMYVLRDQFEALRAIQERAKFGEGIKIAVLDGNFDPDNPSLAGQKIDPVDGPDHTLHGTAVTSIILGKKSGIAPNASGIQIPVFREDAAGNLQGCSQLTLAQAIHAACAENAQIINISGANLSNTGHPTDELRDAVERCAENNIQIVAAVGNDGLSTDTVPASLSSVLAIGAHDIEGQPATFNNTGPRLIRKMLLGPGVDIRVQAEGGTAKISGSSFAAPMVSGLCALVRQSCPDIQQAELEALFSNSCVPCQLSHSGDDKPTAFRRLDLVLLHENLRPIWAEQVALQKNVLERIDLMSEIDTSVDAIAPEATSVEPAGLPEVIVPAAECTDVAPAQTQQPAAEFNASPAAPRTHAQIRDSAPENFVHAQPNTVRPQHAGSNIMADKKVFAIGTIGYDFTNETNRDYFQQAMHSLGEQHPHLKPMIPENEIAMARFLTFRDADGSTPFLDSATALEWTLKIDGIPIYVIRPQNQFAVQQFGRMIEFLINQTGLNLSKVATPETKTADLMAEQCDQDQKPSEDKIDRVSIAGNIVGETRLYNGHTVAVVSPILRGMFSWTPHELAKAVLKPSAKQEEIDRLRNFLERIYYELRNRGAEPQHRAMNFAATNAHVAGEIFQDAFNKKLELNAMNVQRSPVSRPGTDCWDIICEFFNPFKRDEEARMIYRYTVDVTGLMPVTFGPLRSWRAY
;
A
#
# COMPACT_ATOMS: atom_id res chain seq x y z
N MET A 1 4.41 35.65 -68.97
CA MET A 1 5.29 34.72 -69.72
C MET A 1 4.75 33.29 -69.54
N ARG A 2 4.96 32.41 -70.53
CA ARG A 2 5.07 30.93 -70.38
C ARG A 2 6.47 30.56 -70.90
N PRO A 3 7.13 29.48 -70.42
CA PRO A 3 6.82 28.07 -70.77
C PRO A 3 6.05 27.31 -69.65
N ASP A 4 5.43 26.12 -69.78
CA ASP A 4 5.49 24.98 -70.73
C ASP A 4 6.71 24.05 -70.53
N GLY A 5 6.64 22.70 -70.44
CA GLY A 5 5.53 21.72 -70.36
C GLY A 5 6.07 20.27 -70.56
N ARG A 6 5.32 19.16 -70.58
CA ARG A 6 3.86 18.93 -70.45
C ARG A 6 3.56 17.84 -69.36
N ASN A 7 3.12 16.59 -69.52
CA ASN A 7 2.61 15.80 -70.66
C ASN A 7 1.72 14.57 -70.26
N ARG A 8 0.42 14.61 -70.59
CA ARG A 8 -0.50 13.49 -71.03
C ARG A 8 -0.63 12.14 -70.24
N GLN A 9 -1.75 12.01 -69.52
CA GLN A 9 -2.89 11.05 -69.66
C GLN A 9 -2.70 9.65 -70.33
N PRO A 10 -3.44 8.60 -69.87
CA PRO A 10 -4.93 8.53 -69.94
C PRO A 10 -5.69 8.02 -68.69
N LYS A 11 -7.03 7.93 -68.83
CA LYS A 11 -8.03 7.61 -67.78
C LYS A 11 -8.23 6.10 -67.56
N PHE A 12 -8.75 5.74 -66.39
CA PHE A 12 -9.92 4.84 -66.27
C PHE A 12 -10.82 5.31 -65.10
N SER A 13 -12.03 4.77 -64.98
CA SER A 13 -13.12 5.30 -64.15
C SER A 13 -13.70 4.28 -63.19
N GLN A 14 -14.07 4.72 -61.99
CA GLN A 14 -15.10 4.07 -61.16
C GLN A 14 -15.87 5.12 -60.34
N ILE A 15 -17.10 4.79 -59.99
CA ILE A 15 -18.06 5.65 -59.27
C ILE A 15 -18.36 4.96 -57.94
N PHE A 16 -18.33 5.71 -56.84
CA PHE A 16 -18.92 5.29 -55.57
C PHE A 16 -19.77 6.43 -55.00
N PHE A 17 -20.86 6.07 -54.33
CA PHE A 17 -21.80 7.01 -53.73
C PHE A 17 -21.20 7.61 -52.44
N GLY A 18 -21.38 8.91 -52.24
CA GLY A 18 -21.06 9.54 -50.96
C GLY A 18 -22.08 9.20 -49.86
N PRO A 19 -21.69 9.26 -48.58
CA PRO A 19 -22.62 9.11 -47.47
C PRO A 19 -23.67 10.24 -47.44
N PRO A 20 -24.85 10.02 -46.83
CA PRO A 20 -25.86 11.06 -46.69
C PRO A 20 -25.40 12.21 -45.78
N PRO A 21 -25.96 13.42 -45.92
CA PRO A 21 -25.67 14.53 -45.00
C PRO A 21 -26.21 14.21 -43.60
N TRP A 22 -25.36 14.42 -42.60
CA TRP A 22 -25.71 14.25 -41.18
C TRP A 22 -26.68 15.34 -40.68
N PRO A 23 -27.52 15.06 -39.67
CA PRO A 23 -28.43 16.04 -39.08
C PRO A 23 -27.70 17.13 -38.26
N ASP A 24 -28.45 18.18 -37.95
CA ASP A 24 -27.99 19.47 -37.42
C ASP A 24 -27.24 19.38 -36.06
N ILE A 25 -25.97 19.81 -36.05
CA ILE A 25 -25.05 19.74 -34.89
C ILE A 25 -25.19 21.01 -34.01
N THR A 26 -26.35 21.20 -33.37
CA THR A 26 -26.67 22.43 -32.61
C THR A 26 -27.19 22.19 -31.18
N ARG A 27 -26.73 21.13 -30.49
CA ARG A 27 -27.16 20.83 -29.10
C ARG A 27 -26.07 20.56 -28.04
N PHE A 28 -24.79 20.69 -28.36
CA PHE A 28 -23.71 20.69 -27.35
C PHE A 28 -22.63 21.74 -27.68
N PRO A 29 -22.20 22.56 -26.71
CA PRO A 29 -20.97 23.32 -26.83
C PRO A 29 -19.76 22.42 -26.56
N GLU A 30 -18.72 22.50 -27.39
CA GLU A 30 -17.46 21.73 -27.26
C GLU A 30 -16.64 22.11 -26.01
N GLN A 31 -17.05 23.16 -25.29
CA GLN A 31 -16.27 23.85 -24.27
C GLN A 31 -16.18 23.09 -22.94
N ASP A 32 -17.14 22.21 -22.65
CA ASP A 32 -17.28 21.60 -21.32
C ASP A 32 -16.29 20.45 -21.07
N MET A 33 -15.95 19.67 -22.11
CA MET A 33 -15.08 18.47 -22.00
C MET A 33 -13.80 18.55 -22.86
N TYR A 34 -13.31 19.76 -23.06
CA TYR A 34 -12.15 20.12 -23.89
C TYR A 34 -10.86 19.30 -23.70
N VAL A 35 -10.67 18.65 -22.55
CA VAL A 35 -9.48 17.82 -22.24
C VAL A 35 -9.39 16.56 -23.10
N LEU A 36 -10.51 16.11 -23.69
CA LEU A 36 -10.55 15.00 -24.64
C LEU A 36 -10.17 15.37 -26.08
N ARG A 37 -9.98 16.66 -26.41
CA ARG A 37 -9.61 17.17 -27.75
C ARG A 37 -10.37 16.48 -28.90
N ASP A 38 -9.67 15.63 -29.65
CA ASP A 38 -10.08 14.92 -30.86
C ASP A 38 -10.80 13.59 -30.56
N GLN A 39 -10.76 13.09 -29.33
CA GLN A 39 -11.35 11.81 -28.93
C GLN A 39 -12.85 11.88 -28.62
N PHE A 40 -13.47 13.07 -28.69
CA PHE A 40 -14.87 13.30 -28.37
C PHE A 40 -15.83 12.54 -29.30
N GLU A 41 -15.52 12.42 -30.60
CA GLU A 41 -16.34 11.65 -31.55
C GLU A 41 -16.35 10.15 -31.20
N ALA A 42 -15.21 9.60 -30.81
CA ALA A 42 -15.10 8.21 -30.37
C ALA A 42 -15.87 7.95 -29.06
N LEU A 43 -15.80 8.89 -28.11
CA LEU A 43 -16.64 8.84 -26.91
C LEU A 43 -18.13 8.86 -27.24
N ARG A 44 -18.57 9.73 -28.17
CA ARG A 44 -19.98 9.78 -28.60
C ARG A 44 -20.43 8.49 -29.27
N ALA A 45 -19.63 7.90 -30.15
CA ALA A 45 -19.94 6.61 -30.77
C ALA A 45 -20.09 5.48 -29.73
N ILE A 46 -19.21 5.43 -28.72
CA ILE A 46 -19.32 4.49 -27.59
C ILE A 46 -20.58 4.79 -26.76
N GLN A 47 -20.84 6.05 -26.40
CA GLN A 47 -22.02 6.46 -25.63
C GLN A 47 -23.34 6.09 -26.32
N GLU A 48 -23.50 6.39 -27.62
CA GLU A 48 -24.72 6.09 -28.37
C GLU A 48 -24.95 4.57 -28.48
N ARG A 49 -23.90 3.80 -28.80
CA ARG A 49 -23.96 2.33 -28.85
C ARG A 49 -24.31 1.71 -27.49
N ALA A 50 -23.83 2.30 -26.40
CA ALA A 50 -24.03 1.87 -25.02
C ALA A 50 -25.23 2.56 -24.32
N LYS A 51 -26.13 3.21 -25.07
CA LYS A 51 -27.30 3.95 -24.55
C LYS A 51 -27.00 4.90 -23.38
N PHE A 52 -25.80 5.50 -23.38
CA PHE A 52 -25.27 6.36 -22.33
C PHE A 52 -25.19 5.71 -20.93
N GLY A 53 -25.12 4.38 -20.84
CA GLY A 53 -25.02 3.61 -19.60
C GLY A 53 -26.37 3.11 -19.04
N GLU A 54 -27.46 3.21 -19.79
CA GLU A 54 -28.79 2.75 -19.36
C GLU A 54 -28.78 1.27 -18.90
N GLY A 55 -29.17 1.05 -17.64
CA GLY A 55 -29.25 -0.29 -17.03
C GLY A 55 -28.05 -0.68 -16.16
N ILE A 56 -27.01 0.16 -16.08
CA ILE A 56 -25.88 -0.05 -15.17
C ILE A 56 -26.10 0.71 -13.85
N LYS A 57 -25.72 0.11 -12.71
CA LYS A 57 -25.58 0.76 -11.40
C LYS A 57 -24.10 0.93 -11.06
N ILE A 58 -23.73 2.17 -10.72
CA ILE A 58 -22.36 2.57 -10.36
C ILE A 58 -22.37 3.06 -8.91
N ALA A 59 -21.56 2.46 -8.04
CA ALA A 59 -21.33 2.97 -6.70
C ALA A 59 -20.22 4.04 -6.72
N VAL A 60 -20.45 5.15 -6.04
CA VAL A 60 -19.47 6.22 -5.81
C VAL A 60 -19.12 6.23 -4.33
N LEU A 61 -17.91 5.80 -4.01
CA LEU A 61 -17.34 5.83 -2.67
C LEU A 61 -16.47 7.10 -2.58
N ASP A 62 -17.11 8.17 -2.11
CA ASP A 62 -16.51 9.50 -1.94
C ASP A 62 -17.16 10.21 -0.73
N GLY A 63 -17.21 11.54 -0.68
CA GLY A 63 -18.24 12.23 0.11
C GLY A 63 -19.60 12.25 -0.62
N ASN A 64 -20.64 12.78 0.01
CA ASN A 64 -21.96 12.94 -0.65
C ASN A 64 -21.93 14.04 -1.72
N PHE A 65 -22.87 13.96 -2.68
CA PHE A 65 -23.10 15.00 -3.67
C PHE A 65 -24.09 16.06 -3.18
N ASP A 66 -23.96 17.28 -3.68
CA ASP A 66 -24.98 18.33 -3.63
C ASP A 66 -26.15 17.96 -4.59
N PRO A 67 -27.37 17.70 -4.08
CA PRO A 67 -28.52 17.34 -4.91
C PRO A 67 -29.13 18.52 -5.68
N ASP A 68 -28.87 19.76 -5.25
CA ASP A 68 -29.31 20.98 -5.95
C ASP A 68 -28.35 21.35 -7.11
N ASN A 69 -27.22 20.64 -7.27
CA ASN A 69 -26.24 20.91 -8.30
C ASN A 69 -26.85 20.82 -9.72
N PRO A 70 -26.81 21.89 -10.54
CA PRO A 70 -27.45 21.91 -11.86
C PRO A 70 -26.93 20.87 -12.86
N SER A 71 -25.75 20.27 -12.64
CA SER A 71 -25.22 19.18 -13.49
C SER A 71 -25.83 17.81 -13.17
N LEU A 72 -26.29 17.60 -11.93
CA LEU A 72 -26.89 16.36 -11.44
C LEU A 72 -28.44 16.41 -11.43
N ALA A 73 -29.02 17.59 -11.61
CA ALA A 73 -30.47 17.85 -11.57
C ALA A 73 -31.33 16.89 -12.43
N GLY A 74 -31.99 15.96 -11.75
CA GLY A 74 -32.86 14.93 -12.33
C GLY A 74 -32.16 13.63 -12.73
N GLN A 75 -30.98 13.35 -12.18
CA GLN A 75 -30.33 12.05 -12.34
C GLN A 75 -30.81 10.99 -11.32
N LYS A 76 -30.65 9.72 -11.69
CA LYS A 76 -30.99 8.56 -10.87
C LYS A 76 -29.85 8.26 -9.89
N ILE A 77 -29.75 9.00 -8.80
CA ILE A 77 -28.69 8.85 -7.80
C ILE A 77 -29.32 8.65 -6.43
N ASP A 78 -29.07 7.50 -5.82
CA ASP A 78 -29.55 7.15 -4.48
C ASP A 78 -28.48 7.57 -3.43
N PRO A 79 -28.77 8.56 -2.56
CA PRO A 79 -27.88 8.94 -1.45
C PRO A 79 -28.04 7.98 -0.27
N VAL A 80 -26.93 7.53 0.33
CA VAL A 80 -27.00 6.47 1.36
C VAL A 80 -27.16 7.01 2.79
N ASP A 81 -26.58 8.16 3.17
CA ASP A 81 -26.89 8.79 4.46
C ASP A 81 -26.45 10.26 4.60
N GLY A 82 -27.18 11.05 5.40
CA GLY A 82 -26.79 12.38 5.89
C GLY A 82 -26.96 13.59 4.94
N PRO A 83 -27.13 14.82 5.48
CA PRO A 83 -27.29 16.05 4.68
C PRO A 83 -25.98 16.76 4.30
N ASP A 84 -24.85 16.39 4.93
CA ASP A 84 -23.53 16.95 4.63
C ASP A 84 -23.11 16.48 3.23
N HIS A 85 -22.84 17.41 2.31
CA HIS A 85 -22.29 17.15 0.98
C HIS A 85 -20.85 17.67 0.86
N THR A 86 -20.12 17.21 -0.15
CA THR A 86 -18.74 17.63 -0.43
C THR A 86 -18.60 18.15 -1.87
N LEU A 87 -17.74 19.14 -2.07
CA LEU A 87 -17.40 19.65 -3.40
C LEU A 87 -16.74 18.54 -4.25
N HIS A 88 -15.88 17.74 -3.64
CA HIS A 88 -15.23 16.60 -4.29
C HIS A 88 -16.22 15.49 -4.69
N GLY A 89 -17.12 15.08 -3.79
CA GLY A 89 -18.13 14.05 -4.06
C GLY A 89 -19.13 14.48 -5.13
N THR A 90 -19.49 15.76 -5.13
CA THR A 90 -20.30 16.38 -6.20
C THR A 90 -19.56 16.39 -7.54
N ALA A 91 -18.28 16.79 -7.54
CA ALA A 91 -17.45 16.84 -8.74
C ALA A 91 -17.27 15.44 -9.35
N VAL A 92 -16.89 14.44 -8.55
CA VAL A 92 -16.73 13.04 -8.94
C VAL A 92 -18.01 12.49 -9.58
N THR A 93 -19.16 12.64 -8.91
CA THR A 93 -20.45 12.17 -9.43
C THR A 93 -20.87 12.92 -10.69
N SER A 94 -20.54 14.22 -10.82
CA SER A 94 -20.80 14.99 -12.06
C SER A 94 -20.00 14.52 -13.27
N ILE A 95 -18.81 13.94 -13.07
CA ILE A 95 -17.98 13.38 -14.15
C ILE A 95 -18.55 12.04 -14.64
N ILE A 96 -19.11 11.22 -13.74
CA ILE A 96 -19.74 9.95 -14.12
C ILE A 96 -21.12 10.20 -14.73
N LEU A 97 -22.00 10.89 -14.00
CA LEU A 97 -23.44 10.92 -14.25
C LEU A 97 -23.96 12.31 -14.68
N GLY A 98 -23.12 13.34 -14.80
CA GLY A 98 -23.54 14.70 -15.16
C GLY A 98 -24.38 14.75 -16.44
N LYS A 99 -25.57 15.37 -16.37
CA LYS A 99 -26.62 15.37 -17.41
C LYS A 99 -26.21 15.89 -18.80
N LYS A 100 -25.08 16.61 -18.88
CA LYS A 100 -24.50 17.12 -20.14
C LYS A 100 -23.05 16.64 -20.34
N SER A 101 -22.24 16.72 -19.28
CA SER A 101 -20.79 16.49 -19.27
C SER A 101 -20.36 15.11 -18.80
N GLY A 102 -21.29 14.30 -18.28
CA GLY A 102 -21.00 12.99 -17.72
C GLY A 102 -20.69 11.95 -18.80
N ILE A 103 -19.87 10.96 -18.43
CA ILE A 103 -19.48 9.86 -19.31
C ILE A 103 -20.60 8.82 -19.47
N ALA A 104 -21.38 8.52 -18.41
CA ALA A 104 -22.48 7.55 -18.43
C ALA A 104 -23.81 8.16 -17.90
N PRO A 105 -24.35 9.23 -18.52
CA PRO A 105 -25.45 10.02 -17.95
C PRO A 105 -26.84 9.35 -17.95
N ASN A 106 -26.99 8.10 -18.40
CA ASN A 106 -28.21 7.31 -18.22
C ASN A 106 -28.05 6.15 -17.22
N ALA A 107 -26.84 5.94 -16.69
CA ALA A 107 -26.62 4.97 -15.61
C ALA A 107 -27.29 5.42 -14.31
N SER A 108 -27.50 4.47 -13.40
CA SER A 108 -27.91 4.74 -12.02
C SER A 108 -26.68 4.85 -11.11
N GLY A 109 -26.74 5.78 -10.16
CA GLY A 109 -25.71 5.99 -9.15
C GLY A 109 -26.21 5.57 -7.77
N ILE A 110 -25.30 5.09 -6.94
CA ILE A 110 -25.48 5.04 -5.49
C ILE A 110 -24.27 5.70 -4.83
N GLN A 111 -24.48 6.66 -3.92
CA GLN A 111 -23.40 7.43 -3.31
C GLN A 111 -23.24 7.05 -1.84
N ILE A 112 -22.10 6.41 -1.53
CA ILE A 112 -21.80 5.85 -0.21
C ILE A 112 -20.74 6.75 0.46
N PRO A 113 -21.10 7.53 1.49
CA PRO A 113 -20.20 8.51 2.08
C PRO A 113 -19.08 7.86 2.91
N VAL A 114 -17.87 7.86 2.34
CA VAL A 114 -16.62 7.46 2.99
C VAL A 114 -15.68 8.64 3.26
N PHE A 115 -15.78 9.77 2.54
CA PHE A 115 -14.96 10.96 2.78
C PHE A 115 -15.79 12.12 3.34
N ARG A 116 -15.12 13.04 4.04
CA ARG A 116 -15.71 14.28 4.55
C ARG A 116 -14.79 15.46 4.22
N GLU A 117 -15.36 16.63 3.97
CA GLU A 117 -14.59 17.88 3.88
C GLU A 117 -14.59 18.59 5.23
N ASP A 118 -13.47 19.22 5.61
CA ASP A 118 -13.41 20.11 6.76
C ASP A 118 -13.90 21.54 6.43
N ALA A 119 -13.98 22.40 7.44
CA ALA A 119 -14.43 23.80 7.27
C ALA A 119 -13.48 24.68 6.43
N ALA A 120 -12.38 24.14 5.91
CA ALA A 120 -11.49 24.77 4.94
C ALA A 120 -11.46 24.04 3.58
N GLY A 121 -12.31 23.02 3.38
CA GLY A 121 -12.44 22.26 2.13
C GLY A 121 -11.42 21.14 1.95
N ASN A 122 -10.67 20.74 2.99
CA ASN A 122 -9.73 19.63 2.89
C ASN A 122 -10.47 18.29 3.04
N LEU A 123 -10.21 17.32 2.14
CA LEU A 123 -10.73 15.97 2.29
C LEU A 123 -10.06 15.22 3.44
N GLN A 124 -10.89 14.66 4.31
CA GLN A 124 -10.52 13.66 5.30
C GLN A 124 -10.90 12.27 4.75
N GLY A 125 -9.87 11.46 4.51
CA GLY A 125 -10.02 10.06 4.10
C GLY A 125 -10.49 9.14 5.23
N CYS A 126 -10.94 7.94 4.88
CA CYS A 126 -11.42 6.93 5.82
C CYS A 126 -10.37 5.88 6.21
N SER A 127 -10.70 5.07 7.21
CA SER A 127 -9.97 3.84 7.50
C SER A 127 -10.18 2.78 6.40
N GLN A 128 -9.25 1.83 6.28
CA GLN A 128 -9.39 0.72 5.32
C GLN A 128 -10.60 -0.17 5.65
N LEU A 129 -10.92 -0.36 6.93
CA LEU A 129 -12.12 -1.07 7.38
C LEU A 129 -13.42 -0.37 6.93
N THR A 130 -13.48 0.96 7.05
CA THR A 130 -14.62 1.76 6.54
C THR A 130 -14.76 1.63 5.03
N LEU A 131 -13.65 1.59 4.31
CA LEU A 131 -13.65 1.41 2.85
C LEU A 131 -14.11 0.00 2.46
N ALA A 132 -13.67 -1.04 3.16
CA ALA A 132 -14.11 -2.42 2.98
C ALA A 132 -15.63 -2.58 3.23
N GLN A 133 -16.13 -1.97 4.31
CA GLN A 133 -17.57 -1.92 4.62
C GLN A 133 -18.37 -1.22 3.52
N ALA A 134 -17.86 -0.11 2.98
CA ALA A 134 -18.50 0.61 1.88
C ALA A 134 -18.48 -0.18 0.55
N ILE A 135 -17.40 -0.94 0.28
CA ILE A 135 -17.32 -1.85 -0.86
C ILE A 135 -18.36 -2.97 -0.72
N HIS A 136 -18.48 -3.59 0.47
CA HIS A 136 -19.53 -4.58 0.74
C HIS A 136 -20.95 -4.01 0.60
N ALA A 137 -21.19 -2.76 1.02
CA ALA A 137 -22.47 -2.08 0.81
C ALA A 137 -22.78 -1.89 -0.69
N ALA A 138 -21.80 -1.47 -1.49
CA ALA A 138 -21.95 -1.35 -2.95
C ALA A 138 -22.30 -2.70 -3.62
N CYS A 139 -21.69 -3.80 -3.15
CA CYS A 139 -22.02 -5.15 -3.62
C CYS A 139 -23.45 -5.57 -3.23
N ALA A 140 -23.87 -5.33 -1.99
CA ALA A 140 -25.23 -5.63 -1.52
C ALA A 140 -26.30 -4.86 -2.31
N GLU A 141 -25.95 -3.64 -2.75
CA GLU A 141 -26.77 -2.79 -3.60
C GLU A 141 -26.72 -3.14 -5.10
N ASN A 142 -26.03 -4.22 -5.48
CA ASN A 142 -25.91 -4.72 -6.86
C ASN A 142 -25.26 -3.71 -7.82
N ALA A 143 -24.29 -2.91 -7.34
CA ALA A 143 -23.47 -2.08 -8.23
C ALA A 143 -22.53 -2.97 -9.06
N GLN A 144 -22.53 -2.79 -10.40
CA GLN A 144 -21.62 -3.53 -11.29
C GLN A 144 -20.23 -2.87 -11.39
N ILE A 145 -20.12 -1.62 -10.94
CA ILE A 145 -18.90 -0.81 -10.94
C ILE A 145 -18.81 -0.02 -9.64
N ILE A 146 -17.62 0.04 -9.05
CA ILE A 146 -17.32 0.81 -7.84
C ILE A 146 -16.23 1.82 -8.18
N ASN A 147 -16.56 3.12 -8.16
CA ASN A 147 -15.61 4.22 -8.25
C ASN A 147 -15.11 4.59 -6.85
N ILE A 148 -13.79 4.58 -6.66
CA ILE A 148 -13.13 5.00 -5.42
C ILE A 148 -12.17 6.16 -5.77
N SER A 149 -12.65 7.39 -5.60
CA SER A 149 -11.93 8.62 -6.00
C SER A 149 -10.92 9.12 -4.95
N GLY A 150 -10.64 8.33 -3.92
CA GLY A 150 -9.59 8.57 -2.94
C GLY A 150 -8.55 7.45 -2.92
N ALA A 151 -7.35 7.78 -2.44
CA ALA A 151 -6.25 6.85 -2.24
C ALA A 151 -5.76 6.97 -0.81
N ASN A 152 -5.51 5.85 -0.13
CA ASN A 152 -4.89 5.84 1.18
C ASN A 152 -3.42 5.45 1.05
N LEU A 153 -2.52 6.31 1.57
CA LEU A 153 -1.13 5.98 1.86
C LEU A 153 -1.11 5.02 3.04
N SER A 154 -1.37 3.74 2.76
CA SER A 154 -1.19 2.68 3.75
C SER A 154 0.22 2.78 4.34
N ASN A 155 0.33 2.83 5.66
CA ASN A 155 1.63 2.87 6.36
C ASN A 155 2.55 1.71 5.97
N THR A 156 1.98 0.59 5.50
CA THR A 156 2.67 -0.61 5.01
C THR A 156 2.75 -0.69 3.49
N GLY A 157 2.06 0.17 2.74
CA GLY A 157 1.85 0.01 1.28
C GLY A 157 0.99 -1.21 0.91
N HIS A 158 0.44 -1.90 1.90
CA HIS A 158 -0.37 -3.12 1.77
C HIS A 158 -1.83 -2.84 2.23
N PRO A 159 -2.81 -3.62 1.73
CA PRO A 159 -4.18 -3.57 2.24
C PRO A 159 -4.25 -4.16 3.67
N THR A 160 -5.32 -3.89 4.41
CA THR A 160 -5.75 -4.80 5.49
C THR A 160 -6.48 -6.00 4.90
N ASP A 161 -6.61 -7.09 5.67
CA ASP A 161 -7.30 -8.30 5.22
C ASP A 161 -8.73 -8.00 4.77
N GLU A 162 -9.48 -7.19 5.54
CA GLU A 162 -10.87 -6.86 5.20
C GLU A 162 -10.98 -6.08 3.89
N LEU A 163 -10.01 -5.21 3.58
CA LEU A 163 -9.99 -4.47 2.32
C LEU A 163 -9.60 -5.37 1.14
N ARG A 164 -8.68 -6.33 1.33
CA ARG A 164 -8.33 -7.31 0.30
C ARG A 164 -9.53 -8.21 0.01
N ASP A 165 -10.11 -8.82 1.03
CA ASP A 165 -11.22 -9.76 0.93
C ASP A 165 -12.47 -9.08 0.31
N ALA A 166 -12.72 -7.80 0.63
CA ALA A 166 -13.78 -7.02 0.00
C ALA A 166 -13.56 -6.78 -1.51
N VAL A 167 -12.32 -6.52 -1.93
CA VAL A 167 -11.94 -6.35 -3.33
C VAL A 167 -11.95 -7.67 -4.11
N GLU A 168 -11.45 -8.75 -3.52
CA GLU A 168 -11.44 -10.08 -4.15
C GLU A 168 -12.86 -10.60 -4.33
N ARG A 169 -13.74 -10.40 -3.35
CA ARG A 169 -15.17 -10.71 -3.47
C ARG A 169 -15.90 -9.89 -4.53
N CYS A 170 -15.48 -8.66 -4.83
CA CYS A 170 -16.00 -7.93 -5.99
C CYS A 170 -15.66 -8.67 -7.30
N ALA A 171 -14.42 -9.15 -7.44
CA ALA A 171 -13.98 -9.87 -8.62
C ALA A 171 -14.70 -11.20 -8.81
N GLU A 172 -14.93 -11.97 -7.74
CA GLU A 172 -15.75 -13.19 -7.76
C GLU A 172 -17.18 -12.94 -8.27
N ASN A 173 -17.73 -11.74 -8.03
CA ASN A 173 -19.08 -11.35 -8.44
C ASN A 173 -19.08 -10.52 -9.75
N ASN A 174 -17.96 -10.47 -10.48
CA ASN A 174 -17.76 -9.69 -11.70
C ASN A 174 -18.08 -8.18 -11.55
N ILE A 175 -17.75 -7.59 -10.40
CA ILE A 175 -17.91 -6.16 -10.10
C ILE A 175 -16.58 -5.45 -10.32
N GLN A 176 -16.52 -4.49 -11.26
CA GLN A 176 -15.28 -3.75 -11.55
C GLN A 176 -15.04 -2.64 -10.54
N ILE A 177 -13.95 -2.73 -9.76
CA ILE A 177 -13.46 -1.59 -8.97
C ILE A 177 -12.52 -0.74 -9.84
N VAL A 178 -12.70 0.58 -9.80
CA VAL A 178 -11.83 1.59 -10.42
C VAL A 178 -11.41 2.57 -9.34
N ALA A 179 -10.10 2.78 -9.17
CA ALA A 179 -9.57 3.57 -8.06
C ALA A 179 -8.48 4.56 -8.49
N ALA A 180 -8.51 5.74 -7.87
CA ALA A 180 -7.50 6.78 -8.02
C ALA A 180 -6.17 6.37 -7.35
N VAL A 181 -5.02 6.70 -7.95
CA VAL A 181 -3.70 6.39 -7.36
C VAL A 181 -3.26 7.38 -6.25
N GLY A 182 -3.83 8.58 -6.21
CA GLY A 182 -3.48 9.62 -5.25
C GLY A 182 -2.53 10.67 -5.83
N ASN A 183 -2.43 11.79 -5.11
CA ASN A 183 -1.97 13.08 -5.63
C ASN A 183 -0.71 13.61 -4.91
N ASP A 184 0.05 12.72 -4.28
CA ASP A 184 1.16 13.06 -3.37
C ASP A 184 2.53 13.11 -4.06
N GLY A 185 2.62 12.65 -5.32
CA GLY A 185 3.87 12.53 -6.09
C GLY A 185 4.85 11.49 -5.54
N LEU A 186 4.37 10.52 -4.74
CA LEU A 186 5.20 9.55 -4.04
C LEU A 186 5.41 8.26 -4.83
N SER A 187 6.64 7.76 -4.88
CA SER A 187 6.96 6.43 -5.43
C SER A 187 6.62 5.31 -4.45
N THR A 188 5.35 5.22 -4.07
CA THR A 188 4.79 4.27 -3.11
C THR A 188 3.44 3.75 -3.61
N ASP A 189 3.10 2.50 -3.29
CA ASP A 189 1.83 1.88 -3.68
C ASP A 189 0.73 2.34 -2.71
N THR A 190 -0.38 2.88 -3.25
CA THR A 190 -1.57 3.27 -2.48
C THR A 190 -2.67 2.24 -2.57
N VAL A 191 -3.50 2.15 -1.54
CA VAL A 191 -4.68 1.27 -1.53
C VAL A 191 -5.97 2.10 -1.70
N PRO A 192 -7.01 1.56 -2.38
CA PRO A 192 -7.09 0.20 -2.94
C PRO A 192 -6.42 0.05 -4.33
N ALA A 193 -5.96 1.14 -4.96
CA ALA A 193 -5.48 1.13 -6.34
C ALA A 193 -4.34 0.12 -6.64
N SER A 194 -3.50 -0.24 -5.66
CA SER A 194 -2.41 -1.21 -5.84
C SER A 194 -2.83 -2.70 -5.80
N LEU A 195 -4.06 -3.01 -5.39
CA LEU A 195 -4.62 -4.38 -5.35
C LEU A 195 -4.74 -4.98 -6.75
N SER A 196 -4.66 -6.31 -6.87
CA SER A 196 -4.72 -7.04 -8.16
C SER A 196 -5.95 -6.64 -8.99
N SER A 197 -7.14 -6.98 -8.50
CA SER A 197 -8.43 -6.83 -9.18
C SER A 197 -9.02 -5.42 -9.11
N VAL A 198 -8.18 -4.38 -9.26
CA VAL A 198 -8.58 -2.97 -9.23
C VAL A 198 -7.97 -2.23 -10.40
N LEU A 199 -8.79 -1.57 -11.21
CA LEU A 199 -8.32 -0.73 -12.30
C LEU A 199 -7.74 0.58 -11.73
N ALA A 200 -6.40 0.70 -11.78
CA ALA A 200 -5.66 1.78 -11.14
C ALA A 200 -5.50 2.98 -12.09
N ILE A 201 -6.07 4.14 -11.73
CA ILE A 201 -6.14 5.31 -12.62
C ILE A 201 -5.31 6.48 -12.07
N GLY A 202 -4.36 6.92 -12.90
CA GLY A 202 -3.65 8.19 -12.73
C GLY A 202 -4.18 9.29 -13.66
N ALA A 203 -3.75 10.52 -13.41
CA ALA A 203 -4.07 11.68 -14.23
C ALA A 203 -3.02 11.94 -15.33
N HIS A 204 -3.49 12.34 -16.52
CA HIS A 204 -2.70 13.07 -17.51
C HIS A 204 -3.31 14.45 -17.79
N ASP A 205 -2.50 15.33 -18.39
CA ASP A 205 -2.91 16.65 -18.88
C ASP A 205 -3.49 16.61 -20.30
N ILE A 206 -3.83 17.78 -20.86
CA ILE A 206 -4.40 17.92 -22.20
C ILE A 206 -3.37 17.62 -23.33
N GLU A 207 -2.08 17.62 -23.03
CA GLU A 207 -0.98 17.15 -23.89
C GLU A 207 -0.79 15.62 -23.79
N GLY A 208 -1.52 14.94 -22.92
CA GLY A 208 -1.40 13.50 -22.67
C GLY A 208 -0.16 13.13 -21.86
N GLN A 209 0.48 14.08 -21.18
CA GLN A 209 1.65 13.84 -20.34
C GLN A 209 1.22 13.42 -18.92
N PRO A 210 1.95 12.49 -18.25
CA PRO A 210 1.65 12.09 -16.89
C PRO A 210 1.74 13.26 -15.90
N ALA A 211 0.70 13.47 -15.10
CA ALA A 211 0.72 14.49 -14.07
C ALA A 211 1.79 14.15 -13.00
N THR A 212 2.57 15.15 -12.59
CA THR A 212 3.69 14.98 -11.64
C THR A 212 3.26 14.59 -10.23
N PHE A 213 1.98 14.78 -9.89
CA PHE A 213 1.41 14.42 -8.59
C PHE A 213 0.96 12.94 -8.48
N ASN A 214 0.97 12.16 -9.56
CA ASN A 214 0.57 10.76 -9.49
C ASN A 214 1.51 9.96 -8.56
N ASN A 215 0.93 9.11 -7.71
CA ASN A 215 1.72 8.12 -6.98
C ASN A 215 2.17 6.97 -7.90
N THR A 216 3.38 6.47 -7.67
CA THR A 216 4.18 5.69 -8.63
C THR A 216 4.86 4.47 -7.99
N GLY A 217 4.13 3.75 -7.14
CA GLY A 217 4.63 2.54 -6.48
C GLY A 217 4.92 1.34 -7.41
N PRO A 218 5.66 0.32 -6.93
CA PRO A 218 6.06 -0.85 -7.73
C PRO A 218 4.92 -1.70 -8.33
N ARG A 219 3.74 -1.75 -7.70
CA ARG A 219 2.53 -2.38 -8.26
C ARG A 219 1.82 -1.42 -9.21
N LEU A 220 1.64 -0.16 -8.81
CA LEU A 220 0.99 0.88 -9.59
C LEU A 220 1.67 1.07 -10.97
N ILE A 221 3.00 1.23 -11.00
CA ILE A 221 3.79 1.41 -12.25
C ILE A 221 3.55 0.31 -13.30
N ARG A 222 3.16 -0.91 -12.90
CA ARG A 222 2.96 -2.04 -13.81
C ARG A 222 1.58 -2.06 -14.48
N LYS A 223 0.56 -1.53 -13.80
CA LYS A 223 -0.85 -1.67 -14.21
C LYS A 223 -1.62 -0.36 -14.35
N MET A 224 -1.08 0.75 -13.84
CA MET A 224 -1.73 2.05 -13.91
C MET A 224 -1.97 2.48 -15.35
N LEU A 225 -3.20 2.87 -15.63
CA LEU A 225 -3.59 3.56 -16.86
C LEU A 225 -3.78 5.04 -16.51
N LEU A 226 -3.46 5.94 -17.43
CA LEU A 226 -3.74 7.37 -17.25
C LEU A 226 -5.03 7.76 -17.97
N GLY A 227 -5.92 8.45 -17.26
CA GLY A 227 -7.06 9.17 -17.83
C GLY A 227 -6.89 10.69 -17.69
N PRO A 228 -7.73 11.50 -18.34
CA PRO A 228 -7.67 12.95 -18.20
C PRO A 228 -7.95 13.36 -16.74
N GLY A 229 -7.04 14.08 -16.10
CA GLY A 229 -7.17 14.43 -14.69
C GLY A 229 -6.51 15.75 -14.27
N VAL A 230 -6.19 16.63 -15.22
CA VAL A 230 -5.66 17.97 -14.96
C VAL A 230 -6.57 19.00 -15.62
N ASP A 231 -6.92 20.05 -14.88
CA ASP A 231 -7.78 21.16 -15.30
C ASP A 231 -9.16 20.72 -15.85
N ILE A 232 -9.72 19.67 -15.26
CA ILE A 232 -11.07 19.15 -15.55
C ILE A 232 -12.09 20.21 -15.17
N ARG A 233 -13.09 20.45 -16.03
CA ARG A 233 -14.20 21.38 -15.73
C ARG A 233 -15.33 20.64 -15.05
N VAL A 234 -15.82 21.20 -13.93
CA VAL A 234 -17.02 20.73 -13.22
C VAL A 234 -17.95 21.88 -12.87
N GLN A 235 -19.22 21.57 -12.62
CA GLN A 235 -20.21 22.55 -12.16
C GLN A 235 -20.07 22.76 -10.64
N ALA A 236 -19.77 23.99 -10.23
CA ALA A 236 -19.65 24.40 -8.83
C ALA A 236 -20.68 25.50 -8.51
N GLU A 237 -20.71 25.94 -7.24
CA GLU A 237 -21.47 27.12 -6.84
C GLU A 237 -21.07 28.35 -7.69
N GLY A 238 -22.05 29.04 -8.25
CA GLY A 238 -21.84 30.25 -9.04
C GLY A 238 -21.23 30.09 -10.44
N GLY A 239 -20.81 28.90 -10.87
CA GLY A 239 -20.23 28.71 -12.22
C GLY A 239 -19.50 27.39 -12.46
N THR A 240 -18.50 27.41 -13.33
CA THR A 240 -17.64 26.25 -13.61
C THR A 240 -16.28 26.39 -12.93
N ALA A 241 -15.87 25.37 -12.19
CA ALA A 241 -14.55 25.29 -11.58
C ALA A 241 -13.59 24.45 -12.45
N LYS A 242 -12.28 24.64 -12.25
CA LYS A 242 -11.22 23.74 -12.73
C LYS A 242 -10.67 22.93 -11.55
N ILE A 243 -10.51 21.63 -11.74
CA ILE A 243 -9.97 20.71 -10.72
C ILE A 243 -8.93 19.76 -11.32
N SER A 244 -7.96 19.33 -10.50
CA SER A 244 -6.83 18.49 -10.91
C SER A 244 -6.53 17.43 -9.86
N GLY A 245 -6.38 16.17 -10.28
CA GLY A 245 -6.15 15.02 -9.43
C GLY A 245 -6.51 13.70 -10.12
N SER A 246 -5.87 12.58 -9.74
CA SER A 246 -6.25 11.23 -10.19
C SER A 246 -7.69 10.89 -9.79
N SER A 247 -8.17 11.51 -8.72
CA SER A 247 -9.56 11.48 -8.22
C SER A 247 -10.61 11.87 -9.25
N PHE A 248 -10.23 12.64 -10.28
CA PHE A 248 -11.11 13.09 -11.36
C PHE A 248 -10.87 12.34 -12.68
N ALA A 249 -9.74 11.64 -12.80
CA ALA A 249 -9.47 10.69 -13.89
C ALA A 249 -10.17 9.34 -13.66
N ALA A 250 -10.16 8.83 -12.42
CA ALA A 250 -10.87 7.60 -12.04
C ALA A 250 -12.35 7.57 -12.47
N PRO A 251 -13.20 8.58 -12.14
CA PRO A 251 -14.61 8.57 -12.52
C PRO A 251 -14.84 8.62 -14.03
N MET A 252 -13.95 9.23 -14.82
CA MET A 252 -14.05 9.15 -16.28
C MET A 252 -13.94 7.69 -16.75
N VAL A 253 -12.98 6.94 -16.19
CA VAL A 253 -12.79 5.53 -16.54
C VAL A 253 -13.90 4.65 -15.96
N SER A 254 -14.42 4.92 -14.76
CA SER A 254 -15.62 4.25 -14.23
C SER A 254 -16.84 4.41 -15.16
N GLY A 255 -17.05 5.62 -15.69
CA GLY A 255 -18.08 5.88 -16.69
C GLY A 255 -17.83 5.11 -17.99
N LEU A 256 -16.59 5.04 -18.49
CA LEU A 256 -16.25 4.24 -19.66
C LEU A 256 -16.48 2.74 -19.43
N CYS A 257 -16.11 2.20 -18.26
CA CYS A 257 -16.41 0.83 -17.87
C CYS A 257 -17.93 0.56 -17.88
N ALA A 258 -18.75 1.55 -17.50
CA ALA A 258 -20.22 1.44 -17.54
C ALA A 258 -20.72 1.36 -18.98
N LEU A 259 -20.22 2.21 -19.89
CA LEU A 259 -20.57 2.13 -21.31
C LEU A 259 -20.17 0.77 -21.91
N VAL A 260 -18.96 0.28 -21.61
CA VAL A 260 -18.50 -1.02 -22.10
C VAL A 260 -19.39 -2.15 -21.58
N ARG A 261 -19.62 -2.25 -20.25
CA ARG A 261 -20.50 -3.28 -19.66
C ARG A 261 -21.95 -3.18 -20.16
N GLN A 262 -22.46 -1.99 -20.47
CA GLN A 262 -23.79 -1.82 -21.06
C GLN A 262 -23.84 -2.43 -22.47
N SER A 263 -22.83 -2.14 -23.29
CA SER A 263 -22.74 -2.64 -24.67
C SER A 263 -22.30 -4.11 -24.78
N CYS A 264 -21.69 -4.66 -23.73
CA CYS A 264 -21.18 -6.02 -23.63
C CYS A 264 -21.52 -6.61 -22.25
N PRO A 265 -22.79 -7.02 -21.99
CA PRO A 265 -23.26 -7.41 -20.66
C PRO A 265 -22.48 -8.59 -20.03
N ASP A 266 -22.09 -9.56 -20.85
CA ASP A 266 -21.45 -10.80 -20.41
C ASP A 266 -19.94 -10.66 -20.14
N ILE A 267 -19.34 -9.48 -20.35
CA ILE A 267 -17.89 -9.27 -20.24
C ILE A 267 -17.41 -9.51 -18.79
N GLN A 268 -16.36 -10.33 -18.66
CA GLN A 268 -15.74 -10.60 -17.37
C GLN A 268 -14.73 -9.52 -16.99
N GLN A 269 -14.49 -9.29 -15.69
CA GLN A 269 -13.60 -8.24 -15.21
C GLN A 269 -12.20 -8.32 -15.85
N ALA A 270 -11.62 -9.52 -15.93
CA ALA A 270 -10.30 -9.71 -16.55
C ALA A 270 -10.28 -9.34 -18.05
N GLU A 271 -11.38 -9.56 -18.78
CA GLU A 271 -11.52 -9.18 -20.19
C GLU A 271 -11.70 -7.66 -20.34
N LEU A 272 -12.46 -7.04 -19.43
CA LEU A 272 -12.64 -5.60 -19.34
C LEU A 272 -11.30 -4.89 -19.05
N GLU A 273 -10.54 -5.34 -18.05
CA GLU A 273 -9.22 -4.79 -17.74
C GLU A 273 -8.21 -5.02 -18.87
N ALA A 274 -8.25 -6.19 -19.53
CA ALA A 274 -7.44 -6.46 -20.72
C ALA A 274 -7.80 -5.53 -21.89
N LEU A 275 -9.09 -5.31 -22.17
CA LEU A 275 -9.57 -4.38 -23.19
C LEU A 275 -9.05 -2.96 -22.95
N PHE A 276 -9.23 -2.42 -21.73
CA PHE A 276 -8.74 -1.08 -21.38
C PHE A 276 -7.21 -1.00 -21.48
N SER A 277 -6.49 -2.02 -21.00
CA SER A 277 -5.02 -2.09 -21.10
C SER A 277 -4.52 -2.13 -22.56
N ASN A 278 -5.22 -2.84 -23.44
CA ASN A 278 -4.93 -2.91 -24.88
C ASN A 278 -5.37 -1.65 -25.65
N SER A 279 -6.22 -0.81 -25.05
CA SER A 279 -6.66 0.48 -25.58
C SER A 279 -5.86 1.68 -25.03
N CYS A 280 -4.66 1.44 -24.49
CA CYS A 280 -3.78 2.49 -23.99
C CYS A 280 -2.50 2.64 -24.84
N VAL A 281 -2.08 3.88 -25.07
CA VAL A 281 -0.85 4.23 -25.81
C VAL A 281 0.25 4.72 -24.86
N PRO A 282 1.54 4.40 -25.09
CA PRO A 282 2.65 4.90 -24.27
C PRO A 282 2.76 6.43 -24.29
N CYS A 283 3.07 7.03 -23.14
CA CYS A 283 3.21 8.48 -23.02
C CYS A 283 4.62 8.92 -23.44
N GLN A 284 4.77 9.63 -24.56
CA GLN A 284 6.06 10.17 -24.97
C GLN A 284 6.56 11.24 -24.00
N LEU A 285 7.37 10.83 -23.01
CA LEU A 285 8.09 11.73 -22.12
C LEU A 285 9.18 12.45 -22.92
N SER A 286 8.96 13.73 -23.21
CA SER A 286 10.04 14.59 -23.72
C SER A 286 11.21 14.63 -22.72
N HIS A 287 12.45 14.79 -23.23
CA HIS A 287 13.74 14.82 -22.50
C HIS A 287 14.59 13.53 -22.46
N SER A 288 14.34 12.54 -23.30
CA SER A 288 15.43 11.68 -23.83
C SER A 288 15.07 11.03 -25.16
N GLY A 289 16.00 11.01 -26.12
CA GLY A 289 15.84 10.31 -27.41
C GLY A 289 16.08 8.79 -27.30
N ASP A 290 15.51 8.16 -26.28
CA ASP A 290 15.54 6.71 -26.05
C ASP A 290 14.18 6.13 -26.50
N ASP A 291 14.15 5.26 -27.52
CA ASP A 291 12.95 4.52 -27.95
C ASP A 291 12.55 3.40 -26.97
N LYS A 292 12.71 3.64 -25.66
CA LYS A 292 12.32 2.71 -24.60
C LYS A 292 10.85 2.96 -24.25
N PRO A 293 9.99 1.93 -24.20
CA PRO A 293 8.59 2.10 -23.81
C PRO A 293 8.52 2.64 -22.39
N THR A 294 7.92 3.82 -22.24
CA THR A 294 7.64 4.44 -20.94
C THR A 294 6.63 3.59 -20.17
N ALA A 295 6.83 3.43 -18.85
CA ALA A 295 5.90 2.67 -18.02
C ALA A 295 4.46 3.24 -18.02
N PHE A 296 4.33 4.56 -18.20
CA PHE A 296 3.03 5.23 -18.27
C PHE A 296 2.37 5.06 -19.64
N ARG A 297 1.12 4.61 -19.62
CA ARG A 297 0.24 4.47 -20.79
C ARG A 297 -1.04 5.25 -20.55
N ARG A 298 -1.41 6.14 -21.46
CA ARG A 298 -2.69 6.86 -21.40
C ARG A 298 -3.76 6.09 -22.15
N LEU A 299 -5.00 6.12 -21.65
CA LEU A 299 -6.15 5.59 -22.37
C LEU A 299 -6.36 6.39 -23.66
N ASP A 300 -6.82 5.72 -24.71
CA ASP A 300 -7.16 6.34 -25.98
C ASP A 300 -8.54 5.87 -26.44
N LEU A 301 -9.51 6.79 -26.51
CA LEU A 301 -10.91 6.42 -26.77
C LEU A 301 -11.13 6.03 -28.23
N VAL A 302 -10.26 6.49 -29.15
CA VAL A 302 -10.29 6.03 -30.54
C VAL A 302 -9.88 4.56 -30.59
N LEU A 303 -8.79 4.19 -29.93
CA LEU A 303 -8.33 2.80 -29.83
C LEU A 303 -9.30 1.90 -29.02
N LEU A 304 -10.00 2.45 -28.01
CA LEU A 304 -11.10 1.76 -27.33
C LEU A 304 -12.27 1.48 -28.28
N HIS A 305 -12.66 2.46 -29.10
CA HIS A 305 -13.70 2.30 -30.12
C HIS A 305 -13.27 1.35 -31.27
N GLU A 306 -11.99 1.30 -31.61
CA GLU A 306 -11.42 0.30 -32.54
C GLU A 306 -11.54 -1.12 -31.97
N ASN A 307 -11.13 -1.33 -30.72
CA ASN A 307 -11.13 -2.64 -30.06
C ASN A 307 -12.55 -3.14 -29.71
N LEU A 308 -13.52 -2.25 -29.49
CA LEU A 308 -14.93 -2.61 -29.26
C LEU A 308 -15.68 -3.03 -30.54
N ARG A 309 -15.32 -2.48 -31.71
CA ARG A 309 -15.96 -2.77 -32.99
C ARG A 309 -16.07 -4.27 -33.35
N PRO A 310 -15.03 -5.12 -33.21
CA PRO A 310 -15.16 -6.55 -33.49
C PRO A 310 -16.12 -7.25 -32.53
N ILE A 311 -16.10 -6.91 -31.23
CA ILE A 311 -16.98 -7.50 -30.20
C ILE A 311 -18.45 -7.19 -30.55
N TRP A 312 -18.76 -5.94 -30.88
CA TRP A 312 -20.11 -5.55 -31.31
C TRP A 312 -20.54 -6.20 -32.64
N ALA A 313 -19.60 -6.43 -33.56
CA ALA A 313 -19.90 -7.11 -34.83
C ALA A 313 -20.22 -8.60 -34.62
N GLU A 314 -19.50 -9.28 -33.73
CA GLU A 314 -19.75 -10.68 -33.36
C GLU A 314 -21.10 -10.85 -32.64
N GLN A 315 -21.41 -9.98 -31.68
CA GLN A 315 -22.74 -9.93 -31.03
C GLN A 315 -23.88 -9.78 -32.06
N VAL A 316 -23.73 -8.90 -33.05
CA VAL A 316 -24.74 -8.67 -34.10
C VAL A 316 -24.84 -9.88 -35.04
N ALA A 317 -23.73 -10.57 -35.32
CA ALA A 317 -23.74 -11.82 -36.09
C ALA A 317 -24.42 -12.96 -35.33
N LEU A 318 -24.16 -13.09 -34.02
CA LEU A 318 -24.86 -14.04 -33.13
C LEU A 318 -26.36 -13.76 -33.07
N GLN A 319 -26.77 -12.50 -32.87
CA GLN A 319 -28.19 -12.13 -32.88
C GLN A 319 -28.86 -12.45 -34.22
N LYS A 320 -28.20 -12.18 -35.36
CA LYS A 320 -28.72 -12.57 -36.68
C LYS A 320 -28.86 -14.08 -36.85
N ASN A 321 -27.84 -14.86 -36.49
CA ASN A 321 -27.91 -16.33 -36.55
C ASN A 321 -29.00 -16.91 -35.64
N VAL A 322 -29.36 -16.22 -34.55
CA VAL A 322 -30.48 -16.60 -33.66
C VAL A 322 -31.83 -16.21 -34.28
N LEU A 323 -31.98 -14.99 -34.81
CA LEU A 323 -33.21 -14.58 -35.51
C LEU A 323 -33.46 -15.44 -36.76
N GLU A 324 -32.46 -15.63 -37.62
CA GLU A 324 -32.58 -16.47 -38.82
C GLU A 324 -32.95 -17.92 -38.45
N ARG A 325 -32.51 -18.45 -37.31
CA ARG A 325 -32.97 -19.75 -36.80
C ARG A 325 -34.40 -19.74 -36.28
N ILE A 326 -34.84 -18.66 -35.62
CA ILE A 326 -36.22 -18.51 -35.13
C ILE A 326 -37.18 -18.39 -36.32
N ASP A 327 -36.83 -17.59 -37.33
CA ASP A 327 -37.60 -17.45 -38.57
C ASP A 327 -37.68 -18.82 -39.29
N LEU A 328 -36.55 -19.53 -39.47
CA LEU A 328 -36.53 -20.86 -40.10
C LEU A 328 -37.33 -21.92 -39.32
N MET A 329 -37.43 -21.79 -37.99
CA MET A 329 -38.28 -22.65 -37.16
C MET A 329 -39.77 -22.25 -37.25
N SER A 330 -40.09 -20.98 -37.55
CA SER A 330 -41.46 -20.52 -37.77
C SER A 330 -42.03 -20.93 -39.15
N GLU A 331 -41.18 -21.05 -40.18
CA GLU A 331 -41.58 -21.49 -41.53
C GLU A 331 -41.89 -23.00 -41.64
N ILE A 332 -41.60 -23.80 -40.59
CA ILE A 332 -41.74 -25.26 -40.62
C ILE A 332 -43.12 -25.73 -40.11
N ASP A 333 -43.86 -24.94 -39.32
CA ASP A 333 -45.03 -25.40 -38.55
C ASP A 333 -46.38 -24.96 -39.14
N THR A 334 -46.56 -25.07 -40.47
CA THR A 334 -47.85 -24.80 -41.14
C THR A 334 -48.32 -25.91 -42.10
N SER A 335 -48.07 -27.19 -41.79
CA SER A 335 -48.81 -28.29 -42.43
C SER A 335 -48.71 -29.66 -41.72
N VAL A 336 -49.74 -30.04 -40.94
CA VAL A 336 -50.41 -31.36 -41.01
C VAL A 336 -51.85 -31.18 -40.52
N ASP A 337 -52.83 -31.59 -41.31
CA ASP A 337 -54.22 -31.74 -40.88
C ASP A 337 -54.49 -33.17 -40.35
N ALA A 338 -55.29 -33.26 -39.30
CA ALA A 338 -55.91 -34.42 -38.63
C ALA A 338 -55.59 -35.88 -39.06
N ILE A 339 -55.37 -36.76 -38.06
CA ILE A 339 -56.16 -37.99 -37.80
C ILE A 339 -55.79 -38.61 -36.42
N ALA A 340 -56.77 -39.21 -35.74
CA ALA A 340 -56.69 -39.90 -34.43
C ALA A 340 -57.69 -41.09 -34.43
N PRO A 341 -57.82 -41.94 -33.38
CA PRO A 341 -57.05 -42.10 -32.13
C PRO A 341 -56.28 -43.46 -32.16
N GLU A 342 -55.88 -44.22 -31.11
CA GLU A 342 -55.94 -44.28 -29.62
C GLU A 342 -54.78 -45.26 -29.20
N ALA A 343 -54.40 -45.64 -27.97
CA ALA A 343 -54.76 -45.46 -26.55
C ALA A 343 -53.48 -45.86 -25.70
N THR A 344 -53.35 -45.88 -24.36
CA THR A 344 -54.20 -45.59 -23.17
C THR A 344 -53.28 -45.34 -21.95
N SER A 345 -53.62 -44.40 -21.05
CA SER A 345 -53.13 -44.32 -19.63
C SER A 345 -51.60 -44.09 -19.39
N VAL A 346 -51.08 -43.45 -18.33
CA VAL A 346 -51.60 -42.92 -17.03
C VAL A 346 -51.08 -41.47 -16.82
N GLU A 347 -51.59 -40.78 -15.78
CA GLU A 347 -51.37 -39.36 -15.38
C GLU A 347 -49.93 -38.88 -15.13
N PRO A 348 -49.74 -37.55 -15.10
CA PRO A 348 -49.14 -36.90 -13.92
C PRO A 348 -50.08 -35.86 -13.27
N ALA A 349 -50.16 -35.86 -11.93
CA ALA A 349 -50.95 -34.87 -11.16
C ALA A 349 -50.20 -33.54 -10.97
N GLY A 350 -50.93 -32.43 -10.94
CA GLY A 350 -50.37 -31.06 -11.00
C GLY A 350 -50.38 -30.25 -9.70
N LEU A 351 -49.95 -28.99 -9.83
CA LEU A 351 -50.09 -27.92 -8.83
C LEU A 351 -51.57 -27.57 -8.55
N PRO A 352 -51.89 -26.97 -7.40
CA PRO A 352 -52.33 -25.55 -7.45
C PRO A 352 -51.89 -24.68 -6.25
N GLU A 353 -52.40 -23.44 -6.21
CA GLU A 353 -51.94 -22.28 -5.42
C GLU A 353 -52.72 -21.97 -4.12
N VAL A 354 -52.02 -21.29 -3.18
CA VAL A 354 -52.39 -20.20 -2.23
C VAL A 354 -53.75 -20.22 -1.46
N ILE A 355 -53.72 -19.92 -0.14
CA ILE A 355 -54.60 -19.01 0.68
C ILE A 355 -54.56 -19.38 2.21
N VAL A 356 -54.93 -18.43 3.09
CA VAL A 356 -54.81 -18.38 4.58
C VAL A 356 -56.16 -17.86 5.20
N PRO A 357 -56.48 -17.83 6.55
CA PRO A 357 -55.57 -17.69 7.72
C PRO A 357 -55.98 -18.29 9.11
N ALA A 358 -55.08 -18.10 10.09
CA ALA A 358 -55.25 -17.76 11.55
C ALA A 358 -56.17 -18.52 12.56
N ALA A 359 -55.62 -18.68 13.78
CA ALA A 359 -56.27 -18.80 15.12
C ALA A 359 -57.09 -20.10 15.43
N GLU A 360 -57.39 -20.53 16.68
CA GLU A 360 -57.16 -20.00 18.05
C GLU A 360 -57.29 -21.14 19.14
N CYS A 361 -56.62 -21.02 20.32
CA CYS A 361 -56.93 -21.67 21.63
C CYS A 361 -57.03 -23.24 21.76
N THR A 362 -57.03 -23.94 22.92
CA THR A 362 -57.03 -23.68 24.40
C THR A 362 -56.21 -24.75 25.19
N ASP A 363 -55.61 -24.39 26.33
CA ASP A 363 -55.35 -25.19 27.59
C ASP A 363 -54.60 -26.55 27.53
N VAL A 364 -54.07 -27.20 28.60
CA VAL A 364 -54.26 -27.13 30.08
C VAL A 364 -52.90 -27.36 30.84
N ALA A 365 -52.80 -26.93 32.10
CA ALA A 365 -51.67 -27.15 33.06
C ALA A 365 -51.95 -28.38 34.00
N PRO A 366 -51.40 -28.59 35.25
CA PRO A 366 -50.41 -27.86 36.08
C PRO A 366 -49.41 -28.76 36.89
N ALA A 367 -48.94 -28.26 38.05
CA ALA A 367 -48.11 -28.85 39.14
C ALA A 367 -46.56 -28.72 38.98
N GLN A 368 -45.78 -28.08 39.88
CA GLN A 368 -45.61 -28.18 41.36
C GLN A 368 -44.85 -29.45 41.80
N THR A 369 -43.87 -29.48 42.74
CA THR A 369 -43.21 -28.48 43.64
C THR A 369 -41.79 -29.03 44.00
N GLN A 370 -40.83 -28.39 44.70
CA GLN A 370 -40.85 -27.92 46.10
C GLN A 370 -39.64 -27.01 46.46
N GLN A 371 -39.91 -25.98 47.26
CA GLN A 371 -39.02 -25.31 48.25
C GLN A 371 -39.31 -25.96 49.65
N PRO A 372 -38.69 -25.63 50.83
CA PRO A 372 -38.24 -24.28 51.25
C PRO A 372 -37.13 -24.14 52.37
N ALA A 373 -36.92 -22.87 52.77
CA ALA A 373 -36.57 -22.39 54.14
C ALA A 373 -35.17 -22.71 54.75
N ALA A 374 -34.66 -22.01 55.78
CA ALA A 374 -35.25 -20.98 56.67
C ALA A 374 -34.21 -19.86 57.03
N GLU A 375 -34.56 -18.57 56.95
CA GLU A 375 -34.87 -17.65 58.10
C GLU A 375 -33.60 -17.01 58.76
N PHE A 376 -33.61 -15.89 59.51
CA PHE A 376 -34.66 -15.16 60.25
C PHE A 376 -34.43 -13.62 60.28
N ASN A 377 -35.52 -12.82 60.37
CA ASN A 377 -35.73 -11.42 60.85
C ASN A 377 -34.53 -10.44 61.11
N ALA A 378 -34.63 -9.12 60.91
CA ALA A 378 -35.79 -8.22 61.12
C ALA A 378 -35.67 -6.84 60.43
N SER A 379 -36.72 -6.02 60.51
CA SER A 379 -36.68 -4.54 60.41
C SER A 379 -37.42 -3.93 61.60
N PRO A 380 -36.98 -2.77 62.13
CA PRO A 380 -37.69 -1.53 61.82
C PRO A 380 -36.81 -0.25 61.76
N ALA A 381 -37.48 0.91 61.64
CA ALA A 381 -36.98 2.29 61.82
C ALA A 381 -36.20 2.95 60.67
N ALA A 382 -36.95 3.56 59.75
CA ALA A 382 -36.54 4.77 59.04
C ALA A 382 -36.71 6.02 59.94
N PRO A 383 -36.18 7.21 59.59
CA PRO A 383 -35.25 7.50 58.49
C PRO A 383 -33.89 7.98 59.03
N ARG A 384 -32.79 7.33 58.62
CA ARG A 384 -31.45 7.90 58.78
C ARG A 384 -30.92 8.28 57.41
N THR A 385 -30.70 9.58 57.25
CA THR A 385 -30.15 10.25 56.06
C THR A 385 -29.01 9.45 55.44
N HIS A 386 -29.05 9.21 54.12
CA HIS A 386 -27.90 8.68 53.40
C HIS A 386 -26.68 9.53 53.71
N ALA A 387 -25.64 8.90 54.26
CA ALA A 387 -24.30 9.48 54.21
C ALA A 387 -23.96 9.72 52.74
N GLN A 388 -23.53 10.94 52.42
CA GLN A 388 -23.35 11.37 51.04
C GLN A 388 -22.28 10.48 50.38
N ILE A 389 -22.69 9.59 49.46
CA ILE A 389 -21.81 9.14 48.39
C ILE A 389 -21.58 10.37 47.54
N ARG A 390 -20.51 11.12 47.88
CA ARG A 390 -20.06 12.23 47.06
C ARG A 390 -19.39 11.66 45.83
N ASP A 391 -20.14 11.72 44.74
CA ASP A 391 -19.53 11.94 43.44
C ASP A 391 -18.40 12.98 43.57
N SER A 392 -17.26 12.67 42.98
CA SER A 392 -16.07 13.53 42.97
C SER A 392 -15.98 14.40 41.70
N ALA A 393 -17.01 14.35 40.83
CA ALA A 393 -17.20 15.23 39.69
C ALA A 393 -18.13 16.47 39.88
N PRO A 394 -18.10 17.23 41.01
CA PRO A 394 -18.77 18.53 41.09
C PRO A 394 -17.83 19.76 41.13
N GLU A 395 -16.60 19.69 40.62
CA GLU A 395 -15.81 20.89 40.24
C GLU A 395 -15.22 20.77 38.83
N ASN A 396 -16.05 21.08 37.82
CA ASN A 396 -15.68 21.77 36.58
C ASN A 396 -16.93 22.04 35.73
N PHE A 397 -17.80 22.94 36.21
CA PHE A 397 -18.90 23.44 35.38
C PHE A 397 -18.36 24.32 34.24
N VAL A 398 -18.91 24.12 33.06
CA VAL A 398 -18.67 24.94 31.86
C VAL A 398 -18.95 26.42 32.17
N HIS A 399 -17.97 27.29 31.89
CA HIS A 399 -18.10 28.67 31.34
C HIS A 399 -16.83 29.50 31.60
N ALA A 400 -15.72 29.17 30.92
CA ALA A 400 -14.62 30.12 30.77
C ALA A 400 -15.01 31.20 29.73
N GLN A 401 -14.93 32.48 30.11
CA GLN A 401 -15.29 33.60 29.24
C GLN A 401 -14.37 33.71 28.01
N PRO A 402 -14.89 34.00 26.81
CA PRO A 402 -14.06 34.19 25.61
C PRO A 402 -13.40 35.57 25.64
N ASN A 403 -12.25 35.69 26.33
CA ASN A 403 -11.17 36.62 25.96
C ASN A 403 -9.91 36.44 26.82
N THR A 404 -8.99 35.60 26.36
CA THR A 404 -7.56 35.93 26.44
C THR A 404 -6.82 35.15 25.36
N VAL A 405 -6.38 35.84 24.31
CA VAL A 405 -5.44 35.26 23.35
C VAL A 405 -4.09 35.10 24.05
N ARG A 406 -3.89 33.96 24.71
CA ARG A 406 -2.54 33.43 24.82
C ARG A 406 -2.13 33.04 23.40
N PRO A 407 -1.05 33.58 22.83
CA PRO A 407 -0.52 33.02 21.60
C PRO A 407 -0.18 31.56 21.90
N GLN A 408 -0.83 30.63 21.18
CA GLN A 408 -0.23 29.32 20.98
C GLN A 408 1.18 29.61 20.47
N HIS A 409 2.18 29.25 21.27
CA HIS A 409 3.55 29.44 20.83
C HIS A 409 3.73 28.54 19.62
N ALA A 410 3.95 29.15 18.45
CA ALA A 410 4.53 28.43 17.32
C ALA A 410 5.76 27.70 17.87
N GLY A 411 5.73 26.37 17.78
CA GLY A 411 6.49 25.46 18.63
C GLY A 411 7.99 25.48 18.38
N SER A 412 8.63 26.60 18.68
CA SER A 412 10.08 26.77 18.83
C SER A 412 10.61 26.18 20.13
N ASN A 413 9.86 25.22 20.70
CA ASN A 413 10.50 23.98 21.10
C ASN A 413 11.26 23.44 19.89
N ILE A 414 12.55 23.77 19.86
CA ILE A 414 13.54 22.81 19.38
C ILE A 414 13.28 21.56 20.24
N MET A 415 12.44 20.65 19.76
CA MET A 415 12.44 19.28 20.29
C MET A 415 13.89 18.86 20.18
N ALA A 416 14.49 18.50 21.32
CA ALA A 416 15.83 17.96 21.32
C ALA A 416 15.78 16.77 20.36
N ASP A 417 16.44 16.92 19.22
CA ASP A 417 16.36 15.98 18.11
C ASP A 417 17.16 14.75 18.55
N LYS A 418 16.47 13.84 19.26
CA LYS A 418 17.03 12.67 19.96
C LYS A 418 17.39 11.60 18.94
N LYS A 419 18.29 11.97 18.04
CA LYS A 419 18.92 11.12 17.05
C LYS A 419 19.63 9.99 17.74
N VAL A 420 19.41 8.78 17.25
CA VAL A 420 20.18 7.61 17.61
C VAL A 420 20.91 7.09 16.38
N PHE A 421 22.17 6.70 16.55
CA PHE A 421 22.87 5.81 15.64
C PHE A 421 23.46 4.68 16.48
N ALA A 422 22.72 3.58 16.59
CA ALA A 422 23.05 2.45 17.43
C ALA A 422 23.48 1.24 16.61
N ILE A 423 24.32 0.39 17.19
CA ILE A 423 24.79 -0.88 16.60
C ILE A 423 24.58 -2.01 17.60
N GLY A 424 24.34 -3.22 17.11
CA GLY A 424 23.99 -4.35 17.97
C GLY A 424 23.54 -5.58 17.17
N THR A 425 22.58 -6.31 17.73
CA THR A 425 21.84 -7.40 17.07
C THR A 425 20.33 -7.18 17.20
N ILE A 426 19.57 -7.56 16.18
CA ILE A 426 18.10 -7.57 16.20
C ILE A 426 17.56 -8.70 17.09
N GLY A 427 16.32 -8.56 17.49
CA GLY A 427 15.44 -9.62 17.97
C GLY A 427 14.02 -9.07 18.12
N TYR A 428 13.17 -9.74 18.89
CA TYR A 428 11.79 -9.32 19.15
C TYR A 428 11.41 -9.55 20.63
N ASP A 429 10.33 -8.90 21.06
CA ASP A 429 9.66 -9.08 22.35
C ASP A 429 8.13 -8.98 22.14
N PHE A 430 7.36 -9.72 22.94
CA PHE A 430 5.90 -9.79 22.80
C PHE A 430 5.14 -8.69 23.56
N THR A 431 5.79 -7.95 24.47
CA THR A 431 5.24 -7.02 25.49
C THR A 431 4.27 -7.61 26.52
N ASN A 432 3.38 -8.52 26.11
CA ASN A 432 2.27 -9.00 26.92
C ASN A 432 1.86 -10.43 26.52
N GLU A 433 1.12 -11.11 27.39
CA GLU A 433 0.74 -12.52 27.18
C GLU A 433 -0.25 -12.70 26.02
N THR A 434 -1.11 -11.73 25.71
CA THR A 434 -2.08 -11.82 24.60
C THR A 434 -1.36 -11.85 23.25
N ASN A 435 -0.33 -11.01 23.06
CA ASN A 435 0.52 -11.08 21.86
C ASN A 435 1.29 -12.40 21.80
N ARG A 436 1.87 -12.85 22.95
CA ARG A 436 2.61 -14.12 23.02
C ARG A 436 1.71 -15.32 22.64
N ASP A 437 0.50 -15.37 23.19
CA ASP A 437 -0.48 -16.42 22.93
C ASP A 437 -1.01 -16.39 21.48
N TYR A 438 -1.19 -15.20 20.87
CA TYR A 438 -1.49 -15.09 19.44
C TYR A 438 -0.43 -15.81 18.59
N PHE A 439 0.86 -15.56 18.81
CA PHE A 439 1.92 -16.28 18.10
C PHE A 439 1.91 -17.78 18.43
N GLN A 440 1.69 -18.16 19.68
CA GLN A 440 1.61 -19.56 20.10
C GLN A 440 0.47 -20.31 19.37
N GLN A 441 -0.72 -19.71 19.27
CA GLN A 441 -1.86 -20.28 18.55
C GLN A 441 -1.63 -20.32 17.03
N ALA A 442 -1.16 -19.23 16.42
CA ALA A 442 -0.94 -19.15 14.98
C ALA A 442 0.15 -20.14 14.52
N MET A 443 1.27 -20.20 15.23
CA MET A 443 2.37 -21.13 14.95
C MET A 443 1.99 -22.59 15.20
N HIS A 444 1.12 -22.86 16.19
CA HIS A 444 0.54 -24.19 16.40
C HIS A 444 -0.39 -24.58 15.25
N SER A 445 -1.31 -23.72 14.83
CA SER A 445 -2.24 -23.98 13.72
C SER A 445 -1.50 -24.28 12.42
N LEU A 446 -0.52 -23.45 12.08
CA LEU A 446 0.35 -23.67 10.92
C LEU A 446 1.10 -25.01 11.01
N GLY A 447 1.58 -25.37 12.20
CA GLY A 447 2.23 -26.65 12.47
C GLY A 447 1.32 -27.88 12.42
N GLU A 448 -0.01 -27.74 12.59
CA GLU A 448 -0.97 -28.83 12.34
C GLU A 448 -1.30 -28.98 10.86
N GLN A 449 -1.51 -27.86 10.15
CA GLN A 449 -1.74 -27.85 8.71
C GLN A 449 -0.52 -28.38 7.93
N HIS A 450 0.69 -28.04 8.39
CA HIS A 450 1.95 -28.43 7.76
C HIS A 450 2.88 -29.13 8.77
N PRO A 451 2.67 -30.43 9.08
CA PRO A 451 3.43 -31.14 10.12
C PRO A 451 4.95 -31.18 9.94
N HIS A 452 5.45 -30.96 8.72
CA HIS A 452 6.88 -30.83 8.43
C HIS A 452 7.50 -29.55 9.01
N LEU A 453 6.71 -28.50 9.29
CA LEU A 453 7.18 -27.28 9.94
C LEU A 453 7.38 -27.43 11.45
N LYS A 454 6.94 -28.52 12.09
CA LYS A 454 7.16 -28.72 13.53
C LYS A 454 8.65 -28.96 13.84
N PRO A 455 9.18 -28.46 14.97
CA PRO A 455 8.49 -27.65 15.98
C PRO A 455 8.45 -26.16 15.61
N MET A 456 7.30 -25.51 15.80
CA MET A 456 7.14 -24.06 15.69
C MET A 456 6.96 -23.47 17.09
N ILE A 457 8.01 -22.84 17.63
CA ILE A 457 8.04 -22.29 19.00
C ILE A 457 8.22 -20.76 18.90
N PRO A 458 7.30 -19.92 19.43
CA PRO A 458 7.38 -18.46 19.29
C PRO A 458 8.67 -17.83 19.82
N GLU A 459 9.25 -18.37 20.89
CA GLU A 459 10.48 -17.88 21.51
C GLU A 459 11.76 -18.24 20.73
N ASN A 460 11.66 -19.00 19.64
CA ASN A 460 12.81 -19.42 18.85
C ASN A 460 12.96 -18.56 17.58
N GLU A 461 14.11 -17.89 17.43
CA GLU A 461 14.37 -16.95 16.33
C GLU A 461 14.31 -17.61 14.93
N ILE A 462 14.64 -18.92 14.79
CA ILE A 462 14.45 -19.67 13.54
C ILE A 462 12.96 -19.90 13.26
N ALA A 463 12.22 -20.42 14.22
CA ALA A 463 10.80 -20.74 14.04
C ALA A 463 9.97 -19.47 13.77
N MET A 464 10.31 -18.35 14.42
CA MET A 464 9.70 -17.05 14.15
C MET A 464 10.06 -16.54 12.74
N ALA A 465 11.32 -16.60 12.33
CA ALA A 465 11.70 -16.21 10.97
C ALA A 465 10.98 -17.07 9.91
N ARG A 466 10.94 -18.39 10.11
CA ARG A 466 10.24 -19.36 9.26
C ARG A 466 8.73 -19.15 9.20
N PHE A 467 8.12 -18.67 10.29
CA PHE A 467 6.71 -18.27 10.34
C PHE A 467 6.47 -17.00 9.50
N LEU A 468 7.22 -15.92 9.76
CA LEU A 468 7.07 -14.63 9.08
C LEU A 468 7.39 -14.68 7.57
N THR A 469 8.20 -15.65 7.11
CA THR A 469 8.48 -15.89 5.70
C THR A 469 7.86 -17.17 5.14
N PHE A 470 6.90 -17.78 5.85
CA PHE A 470 6.18 -18.95 5.32
C PHE A 470 5.50 -18.58 4.00
N ARG A 471 5.54 -19.51 3.04
CA ARG A 471 4.88 -19.37 1.74
C ARG A 471 3.87 -20.48 1.56
N ASP A 472 2.63 -20.10 1.28
CA ASP A 472 1.57 -21.05 0.93
C ASP A 472 1.64 -21.42 -0.57
N ALA A 473 0.79 -22.35 -1.01
CA ALA A 473 0.79 -22.93 -2.34
C ALA A 473 0.50 -21.93 -3.49
N ASP A 474 -0.12 -20.79 -3.19
CA ASP A 474 -0.33 -19.68 -4.11
C ASP A 474 0.91 -18.75 -4.24
N GLY A 475 1.91 -18.93 -3.36
CA GLY A 475 3.10 -18.09 -3.27
C GLY A 475 2.95 -16.84 -2.40
N SER A 476 1.81 -16.64 -1.74
CA SER A 476 1.60 -15.58 -0.73
C SER A 476 2.42 -15.83 0.54
N THR A 477 2.51 -14.80 1.40
CA THR A 477 3.18 -14.88 2.72
C THR A 477 2.21 -14.44 3.81
N PRO A 478 1.24 -15.28 4.21
CA PRO A 478 0.08 -14.85 5.00
C PRO A 478 0.41 -14.32 6.41
N PHE A 479 1.56 -14.69 6.98
CA PHE A 479 1.98 -14.24 8.31
C PHE A 479 3.02 -13.09 8.27
N LEU A 480 3.28 -12.51 7.10
CA LEU A 480 4.24 -11.42 6.98
C LEU A 480 3.82 -10.18 7.80
N ASP A 481 2.53 -9.85 7.80
CA ASP A 481 2.00 -8.71 8.54
C ASP A 481 1.98 -8.93 10.06
N SER A 482 2.08 -10.18 10.55
CA SER A 482 2.32 -10.49 11.97
C SER A 482 3.64 -9.89 12.48
N ALA A 483 4.59 -9.57 11.60
CA ALA A 483 5.82 -8.84 11.95
C ALA A 483 5.54 -7.45 12.58
N THR A 484 4.35 -6.87 12.37
CA THR A 484 3.93 -5.60 12.97
C THR A 484 3.49 -5.74 14.43
N ALA A 485 3.13 -6.95 14.89
CA ALA A 485 2.70 -7.24 16.25
C ALA A 485 3.86 -7.59 17.22
N LEU A 486 5.08 -7.71 16.69
CA LEU A 486 6.32 -7.85 17.46
C LEU A 486 6.93 -6.49 17.76
N GLU A 487 7.35 -6.25 19.01
CA GLU A 487 8.26 -5.14 19.29
C GLU A 487 9.68 -5.58 18.96
N TRP A 488 10.19 -5.14 17.81
CA TRP A 488 11.54 -5.42 17.39
C TRP A 488 12.54 -4.76 18.33
N THR A 489 13.49 -5.51 18.87
CA THR A 489 14.47 -5.02 19.85
C THR A 489 15.85 -4.88 19.21
N LEU A 490 16.57 -3.80 19.53
CA LEU A 490 18.01 -3.72 19.31
C LEU A 490 18.73 -4.11 20.61
N LYS A 491 19.51 -5.18 20.56
CA LYS A 491 20.25 -5.76 21.68
C LYS A 491 21.74 -5.40 21.58
N ILE A 492 22.38 -5.12 22.73
CA ILE A 492 23.84 -5.14 22.89
C ILE A 492 24.14 -6.19 23.96
N ASP A 493 25.03 -7.14 23.66
CA ASP A 493 25.44 -8.21 24.59
C ASP A 493 24.24 -8.97 25.19
N GLY A 494 23.20 -9.19 24.36
CA GLY A 494 21.93 -9.82 24.72
C GLY A 494 20.91 -8.88 25.38
N ILE A 495 21.31 -7.71 25.88
CA ILE A 495 20.46 -6.76 26.60
C ILE A 495 19.75 -5.83 25.60
N PRO A 496 18.41 -5.76 25.58
CA PRO A 496 17.68 -4.81 24.73
C PRO A 496 17.90 -3.37 25.21
N ILE A 497 18.46 -2.53 24.33
CA ILE A 497 18.77 -1.11 24.61
C ILE A 497 17.75 -0.14 24.00
N TYR A 498 17.02 -0.59 22.98
CA TYR A 498 15.94 0.10 22.28
C TYR A 498 14.91 -0.90 21.75
N VAL A 499 13.69 -0.40 21.53
CA VAL A 499 12.73 -0.97 20.58
C VAL A 499 12.77 -0.17 19.29
N ILE A 500 12.64 -0.84 18.15
CA ILE A 500 12.59 -0.26 16.82
C ILE A 500 11.15 -0.37 16.34
N ARG A 501 10.48 0.77 16.13
CA ARG A 501 9.10 0.81 15.67
C ARG A 501 8.99 1.66 14.40
N PRO A 502 8.91 1.02 13.21
CA PRO A 502 8.60 1.72 11.96
C PRO A 502 7.27 2.49 12.06
N GLN A 503 7.33 3.82 12.02
CA GLN A 503 6.17 4.73 12.12
C GLN A 503 6.17 5.77 10.99
N ASN A 504 6.55 5.37 9.78
CA ASN A 504 6.69 6.24 8.62
C ASN A 504 6.34 5.48 7.32
N GLN A 505 6.20 6.20 6.21
CA GLN A 505 5.81 5.68 4.88
C GLN A 505 6.70 4.58 4.29
N PHE A 506 7.85 4.26 4.91
CA PHE A 506 8.73 3.16 4.50
C PHE A 506 8.62 1.93 5.43
N ALA A 507 7.57 1.81 6.24
CA ALA A 507 7.52 0.85 7.33
C ALA A 507 7.68 -0.61 6.87
N VAL A 508 7.07 -1.03 5.76
CA VAL A 508 7.23 -2.41 5.26
C VAL A 508 8.64 -2.70 4.74
N GLN A 509 9.31 -1.74 4.11
CA GLN A 509 10.73 -1.92 3.76
C GLN A 509 11.60 -2.02 5.03
N GLN A 510 11.18 -1.41 6.13
CA GLN A 510 11.87 -1.50 7.42
C GLN A 510 11.56 -2.81 8.16
N PHE A 511 10.31 -3.29 8.18
CA PHE A 511 9.95 -4.61 8.72
C PHE A 511 10.61 -5.74 7.92
N GLY A 512 10.54 -5.71 6.58
CA GLY A 512 11.24 -6.67 5.73
C GLY A 512 12.75 -6.69 5.95
N ARG A 513 13.37 -5.52 6.19
CA ARG A 513 14.78 -5.40 6.56
C ARG A 513 15.08 -6.00 7.95
N MET A 514 14.18 -5.88 8.93
CA MET A 514 14.37 -6.50 10.24
C MET A 514 14.19 -8.03 10.20
N ILE A 515 13.31 -8.55 9.33
CA ILE A 515 13.18 -9.99 9.06
C ILE A 515 14.44 -10.52 8.36
N GLU A 516 14.99 -9.81 7.38
CA GLU A 516 16.27 -10.12 6.73
C GLU A 516 17.41 -10.19 7.77
N PHE A 517 17.50 -9.21 8.67
CA PHE A 517 18.49 -9.21 9.76
C PHE A 517 18.32 -10.40 10.71
N LEU A 518 17.08 -10.79 11.04
CA LEU A 518 16.80 -11.94 11.90
C LEU A 518 17.27 -13.25 11.24
N ILE A 519 16.97 -13.43 9.95
CA ILE A 519 17.40 -14.62 9.18
C ILE A 519 18.93 -14.66 9.10
N ASN A 520 19.58 -13.57 8.73
CA ASN A 520 21.04 -13.49 8.64
C ASN A 520 21.71 -13.78 9.98
N GLN A 521 21.18 -13.26 11.10
CA GLN A 521 21.68 -13.55 12.44
C GLN A 521 21.52 -15.01 12.85
N THR A 522 20.46 -15.69 12.43
CA THR A 522 20.34 -17.14 12.64
C THR A 522 21.32 -17.96 11.80
N GLY A 523 21.99 -17.35 10.81
CA GLY A 523 22.92 -17.99 9.91
C GLY A 523 22.24 -18.92 8.87
N LEU A 524 20.92 -18.76 8.68
CA LEU A 524 20.14 -19.60 7.78
C LEU A 524 20.14 -19.08 6.35
N ASN A 525 20.04 -20.00 5.39
CA ASN A 525 19.93 -19.65 3.98
C ASN A 525 18.48 -19.25 3.64
N LEU A 526 18.28 -18.01 3.19
CA LEU A 526 16.97 -17.48 2.77
C LEU A 526 16.22 -18.40 1.78
N SER A 527 16.90 -19.12 0.89
CA SER A 527 16.22 -20.01 -0.05
C SER A 527 15.53 -21.19 0.67
N LYS A 528 16.22 -21.84 1.62
CA LYS A 528 15.67 -22.90 2.47
C LYS A 528 14.54 -22.38 3.37
N VAL A 529 14.72 -21.18 3.91
CA VAL A 529 13.74 -20.50 4.77
C VAL A 529 12.47 -20.09 4.01
N ALA A 530 12.54 -19.93 2.68
CA ALA A 530 11.40 -19.66 1.80
C ALA A 530 10.78 -20.90 1.12
N THR A 531 11.48 -22.05 1.01
CA THR A 531 10.91 -23.26 0.39
C THR A 531 10.01 -24.03 1.38
N PRO A 532 8.73 -24.30 1.08
CA PRO A 532 7.81 -24.91 2.05
C PRO A 532 8.23 -26.31 2.51
N GLU A 533 8.79 -27.14 1.61
CA GLU A 533 9.18 -28.53 1.92
C GLU A 533 10.24 -28.70 3.03
N THR A 534 11.01 -27.65 3.34
CA THR A 534 12.08 -27.72 4.36
C THR A 534 11.51 -27.79 5.77
N LYS A 535 12.01 -28.70 6.62
CA LYS A 535 11.54 -28.79 8.01
C LYS A 535 12.19 -27.74 8.90
N THR A 536 11.43 -27.14 9.81
CA THR A 536 11.99 -26.24 10.83
C THR A 536 12.97 -26.99 11.74
N ALA A 537 12.70 -28.27 12.05
CA ALA A 537 13.65 -29.13 12.77
C ALA A 537 15.00 -29.30 12.04
N ASP A 538 14.99 -29.38 10.70
CA ASP A 538 16.22 -29.51 9.89
C ASP A 538 16.98 -28.16 9.88
N LEU A 539 16.27 -27.03 9.78
CA LEU A 539 16.87 -25.68 9.92
C LEU A 539 17.47 -25.45 11.32
N MET A 540 16.83 -25.93 12.38
CA MET A 540 17.35 -25.89 13.75
C MET A 540 18.59 -26.79 13.92
N ALA A 541 18.66 -27.91 13.20
CA ALA A 541 19.84 -28.78 13.19
C ALA A 541 21.03 -28.13 12.46
N GLU A 542 20.81 -27.31 11.43
CA GLU A 542 21.87 -26.57 10.72
C GLU A 542 22.58 -25.50 11.59
N GLN A 543 22.04 -25.13 12.75
CA GLN A 543 22.77 -24.34 13.76
C GLN A 543 23.72 -25.17 14.64
N CYS A 544 23.60 -26.50 14.66
CA CYS A 544 24.18 -27.37 15.69
C CYS A 544 25.26 -28.35 15.19
N ASP A 545 25.78 -28.20 13.97
CA ASP A 545 26.57 -29.26 13.34
C ASP A 545 28.03 -29.38 13.84
N GLN A 546 28.27 -30.49 14.54
CA GLN A 546 29.51 -31.17 14.97
C GLN A 546 30.54 -30.44 15.85
N ASP A 547 30.95 -29.19 15.57
CA ASP A 547 32.04 -28.54 16.33
C ASP A 547 31.53 -27.56 17.40
N GLN A 548 31.97 -27.73 18.65
CA GLN A 548 31.40 -27.08 19.84
C GLN A 548 31.78 -25.60 20.06
N LYS A 549 31.62 -24.77 19.03
CA LYS A 549 31.49 -23.31 19.19
C LYS A 549 30.45 -22.76 18.21
N PRO A 550 29.53 -21.88 18.63
CA PRO A 550 28.90 -20.97 17.68
C PRO A 550 30.03 -20.14 17.05
N SER A 551 30.22 -20.24 15.74
CA SER A 551 31.26 -19.49 15.06
C SER A 551 30.93 -18.00 15.11
N GLU A 552 31.75 -17.21 15.79
CA GLU A 552 31.48 -15.78 16.03
C GLU A 552 31.40 -14.97 14.73
N ASP A 553 32.00 -15.50 13.65
CA ASP A 553 31.84 -15.09 12.24
C ASP A 553 30.37 -15.06 11.74
N LYS A 554 29.47 -15.89 12.29
CA LYS A 554 28.05 -15.99 11.86
C LYS A 554 27.15 -14.91 12.45
N ILE A 555 27.56 -14.21 13.50
CA ILE A 555 26.69 -13.22 14.16
C ILE A 555 26.63 -11.95 13.31
N ASP A 556 25.60 -11.84 12.47
CA ASP A 556 25.35 -10.64 11.68
C ASP A 556 25.16 -9.43 12.62
N ARG A 557 25.87 -8.33 12.36
CA ARG A 557 25.82 -7.11 13.18
C ARG A 557 24.94 -6.09 12.47
N VAL A 558 24.01 -5.47 13.19
CA VAL A 558 23.10 -4.46 12.61
C VAL A 558 23.49 -3.04 13.04
N SER A 559 23.17 -2.08 12.18
CA SER A 559 23.13 -0.65 12.50
C SER A 559 21.71 -0.13 12.33
N ILE A 560 21.29 0.76 13.23
CA ILE A 560 19.98 1.41 13.23
C ILE A 560 20.17 2.90 13.50
N ALA A 561 19.90 3.71 12.48
CA ALA A 561 19.75 5.15 12.60
C ALA A 561 18.28 5.54 12.70
N GLY A 562 17.95 6.53 13.53
CA GLY A 562 16.56 6.98 13.71
C GLY A 562 16.41 8.08 14.76
N ASN A 563 15.17 8.33 15.17
CA ASN A 563 14.83 9.25 16.26
C ASN A 563 14.11 8.53 17.39
N ILE A 564 14.46 8.86 18.64
CA ILE A 564 13.76 8.37 19.83
C ILE A 564 12.42 9.11 19.94
N VAL A 565 11.32 8.38 19.77
CA VAL A 565 9.94 8.90 19.72
C VAL A 565 9.14 8.65 21.00
N GLY A 566 9.63 7.79 21.89
CA GLY A 566 8.96 7.47 23.15
C GLY A 566 9.70 6.39 23.94
N GLU A 567 9.00 5.72 24.85
CA GLU A 567 9.48 4.55 25.59
C GLU A 567 8.37 3.49 25.62
N THR A 568 8.74 2.21 25.75
CA THR A 568 7.81 1.07 25.86
C THR A 568 8.31 0.08 26.89
N ARG A 569 7.40 -0.75 27.41
CA ARG A 569 7.70 -1.79 28.40
C ARG A 569 7.71 -3.16 27.72
N LEU A 570 8.83 -3.86 27.84
CA LEU A 570 9.03 -5.23 27.36
C LEU A 570 8.30 -6.23 28.25
N TYR A 571 8.11 -7.45 27.75
CA TYR A 571 7.44 -8.56 28.44
C TYR A 571 8.09 -8.90 29.79
N ASN A 572 9.43 -8.81 29.88
CA ASN A 572 10.17 -8.98 31.15
C ASN A 572 10.02 -7.80 32.14
N GLY A 573 9.23 -6.78 31.79
CA GLY A 573 8.94 -5.60 32.60
C GLY A 573 9.94 -4.45 32.47
N HIS A 574 11.05 -4.62 31.74
CA HIS A 574 12.06 -3.58 31.49
C HIS A 574 11.50 -2.49 30.55
N THR A 575 11.80 -1.22 30.83
CA THR A 575 11.37 -0.08 29.99
C THR A 575 12.52 0.37 29.11
N VAL A 576 12.29 0.47 27.80
CA VAL A 576 13.30 0.84 26.80
C VAL A 576 12.78 1.92 25.87
N ALA A 577 13.69 2.75 25.36
CA ALA A 577 13.35 3.81 24.42
C ALA A 577 12.92 3.25 23.05
N VAL A 578 11.87 3.83 22.47
CA VAL A 578 11.33 3.48 21.14
C VAL A 578 11.96 4.39 20.11
N VAL A 579 12.51 3.79 19.06
CA VAL A 579 13.18 4.44 17.94
C VAL A 579 12.32 4.29 16.69
N SER A 580 11.95 5.40 16.04
CA SER A 580 11.48 5.36 14.65
C SER A 580 12.71 5.37 13.74
N PRO A 581 13.02 4.26 13.03
CA PRO A 581 14.21 4.15 12.21
C PRO A 581 14.08 4.92 10.88
N ILE A 582 15.20 5.16 10.21
CA ILE A 582 15.26 5.56 8.80
C ILE A 582 15.88 4.44 7.94
N LEU A 583 15.23 4.09 6.83
CA LEU A 583 15.63 2.96 5.97
C LEU A 583 17.08 3.10 5.45
N ARG A 584 17.56 4.33 5.23
CA ARG A 584 18.95 4.64 4.81
C ARG A 584 20.01 4.41 5.88
N GLY A 585 19.61 4.06 7.10
CA GLY A 585 20.49 3.71 8.22
C GLY A 585 20.15 2.37 8.84
N MET A 586 19.61 1.45 8.05
CA MET A 586 19.40 0.06 8.42
C MET A 586 20.29 -0.80 7.52
N PHE A 587 21.45 -1.19 8.04
CA PHE A 587 22.39 -2.11 7.39
C PHE A 587 22.76 -3.25 8.33
N SER A 588 23.09 -4.41 7.78
CA SER A 588 23.80 -5.46 8.51
C SER A 588 25.03 -5.96 7.77
N TRP A 589 25.96 -6.57 8.51
CA TRP A 589 27.22 -7.11 8.02
C TRP A 589 27.81 -8.15 9.00
N THR A 590 28.45 -9.19 8.46
CA THR A 590 29.43 -9.99 9.21
C THR A 590 30.82 -9.36 9.07
N PRO A 591 31.68 -9.39 10.11
CA PRO A 591 33.05 -8.88 10.01
C PRO A 591 33.88 -9.54 8.89
N HIS A 592 33.59 -10.81 8.57
CA HIS A 592 34.31 -11.60 7.57
C HIS A 592 33.99 -11.20 6.13
N GLU A 593 32.71 -11.09 5.76
CA GLU A 593 32.32 -10.63 4.41
C GLU A 593 32.68 -9.14 4.22
N LEU A 594 32.59 -8.35 5.28
CA LEU A 594 33.01 -6.95 5.28
C LEU A 594 34.52 -6.81 5.02
N ALA A 595 35.35 -7.67 5.63
CA ALA A 595 36.79 -7.71 5.35
C ALA A 595 37.10 -8.11 3.90
N LYS A 596 36.38 -9.10 3.34
CA LYS A 596 36.51 -9.49 1.92
C LYS A 596 36.14 -8.36 0.96
N ALA A 597 35.03 -7.65 1.22
CA ALA A 597 34.54 -6.57 0.36
C ALA A 597 35.47 -5.34 0.33
N VAL A 598 36.26 -5.14 1.38
CA VAL A 598 37.23 -4.04 1.53
C VAL A 598 38.61 -4.40 0.93
N LEU A 599 38.97 -5.67 0.91
CA LEU A 599 40.24 -6.16 0.36
C LEU A 599 40.14 -6.44 -1.15
N LYS A 600 41.29 -6.63 -1.79
CA LYS A 600 41.35 -7.02 -3.20
C LYS A 600 40.96 -8.51 -3.33
N PRO A 601 40.32 -8.94 -4.44
CA PRO A 601 39.99 -10.36 -4.66
C PRO A 601 41.19 -11.34 -4.67
N SER A 602 42.42 -10.82 -4.70
CA SER A 602 43.67 -11.58 -4.62
C SER A 602 44.35 -11.53 -3.24
N ALA A 603 43.67 -11.03 -2.20
CA ALA A 603 44.20 -10.99 -0.84
C ALA A 603 44.35 -12.41 -0.25
N LYS A 604 45.31 -12.57 0.67
CA LYS A 604 45.53 -13.84 1.37
C LYS A 604 44.55 -14.00 2.53
N GLN A 605 44.26 -15.26 2.90
CA GLN A 605 43.41 -15.54 4.06
C GLN A 605 43.93 -14.86 5.34
N GLU A 606 45.24 -14.87 5.57
CA GLU A 606 45.86 -14.18 6.72
C GLU A 606 45.61 -12.66 6.73
N GLU A 607 45.49 -12.02 5.56
CA GLU A 607 45.19 -10.59 5.43
C GLU A 607 43.71 -10.31 5.74
N ILE A 608 42.83 -11.21 5.30
CA ILE A 608 41.38 -11.19 5.61
C ILE A 608 41.16 -11.41 7.11
N ASP A 609 41.80 -12.41 7.71
CA ASP A 609 41.66 -12.74 9.14
C ASP A 609 42.18 -11.61 10.03
N ARG A 610 43.32 -10.99 9.66
CA ARG A 610 43.85 -9.81 10.37
C ARG A 610 42.92 -8.60 10.26
N LEU A 611 42.33 -8.34 9.09
CA LEU A 611 41.35 -7.26 8.92
C LEU A 611 40.06 -7.55 9.69
N ARG A 612 39.55 -8.79 9.67
CA ARG A 612 38.39 -9.20 10.46
C ARG A 612 38.63 -8.93 11.94
N ASN A 613 39.71 -9.46 12.51
CA ASN A 613 40.04 -9.28 13.92
C ASN A 613 40.21 -7.79 14.31
N PHE A 614 40.67 -6.95 13.38
CA PHE A 614 40.75 -5.49 13.55
C PHE A 614 39.36 -4.83 13.54
N LEU A 615 38.49 -5.15 12.57
CA LEU A 615 37.10 -4.67 12.52
C LEU A 615 36.28 -5.12 13.74
N GLU A 616 36.48 -6.36 14.20
CA GLU A 616 35.89 -6.87 15.43
C GLU A 616 36.38 -6.08 16.64
N ARG A 617 37.70 -5.87 16.79
CA ARG A 617 38.23 -5.04 17.88
C ARG A 617 37.62 -3.63 17.85
N ILE A 618 37.50 -3.00 16.67
CA ILE A 618 36.84 -1.68 16.56
C ILE A 618 35.39 -1.75 17.04
N TYR A 619 34.63 -2.76 16.62
CA TYR A 619 33.24 -2.96 17.05
C TYR A 619 33.13 -3.13 18.57
N TYR A 620 33.94 -4.00 19.18
CA TYR A 620 33.93 -4.23 20.63
C TYR A 620 34.46 -3.02 21.44
N GLU A 621 35.44 -2.27 20.92
CA GLU A 621 36.06 -1.11 21.60
C GLU A 621 35.18 0.16 21.53
N LEU A 622 34.32 0.31 20.51
CA LEU A 622 33.52 1.53 20.30
C LEU A 622 32.00 1.38 20.53
N ARG A 623 31.43 0.16 20.54
CA ARG A 623 29.97 -0.02 20.60
C ARG A 623 29.34 0.55 21.88
N ASN A 624 28.27 1.31 21.72
CA ASN A 624 27.60 2.01 22.82
C ASN A 624 26.12 2.32 22.47
N ARG A 625 25.38 2.96 23.39
CA ARG A 625 23.94 3.26 23.19
C ARG A 625 23.63 4.25 22.05
N GLY A 626 24.59 4.97 21.48
CA GLY A 626 24.39 5.74 20.26
C GLY A 626 23.44 6.94 20.34
N ALA A 627 23.06 7.43 21.53
CA ALA A 627 22.17 8.58 21.68
C ALA A 627 22.96 9.91 21.61
N GLU A 628 24.00 10.06 22.42
CA GLU A 628 24.84 11.27 22.44
C GLU A 628 25.62 11.46 21.13
N PRO A 629 26.01 12.69 20.74
CA PRO A 629 26.78 12.93 19.52
C PRO A 629 28.09 12.14 19.43
N GLN A 630 28.89 12.14 20.49
CA GLN A 630 30.14 11.37 20.59
C GLN A 630 29.86 9.86 20.41
N HIS A 631 28.78 9.38 21.03
CA HIS A 631 28.30 8.00 20.96
C HIS A 631 27.85 7.61 19.53
N ARG A 632 27.15 8.49 18.82
CA ARG A 632 26.83 8.32 17.38
C ARG A 632 28.10 8.25 16.53
N ALA A 633 29.10 9.10 16.80
CA ALA A 633 30.36 9.13 16.05
C ALA A 633 31.18 7.84 16.27
N MET A 634 31.27 7.36 17.51
CA MET A 634 31.91 6.09 17.88
C MET A 634 31.22 4.89 17.20
N ASN A 635 29.89 4.80 17.26
CA ASN A 635 29.15 3.72 16.61
C ASN A 635 29.29 3.78 15.09
N PHE A 636 29.25 4.96 14.46
CA PHE A 636 29.47 5.09 13.02
C PHE A 636 30.89 4.69 12.60
N ALA A 637 31.91 5.08 13.38
CA ALA A 637 33.29 4.65 13.18
C ALA A 637 33.43 3.12 13.17
N ALA A 638 32.69 2.41 14.02
CA ALA A 638 32.62 0.95 14.02
C ALA A 638 31.91 0.31 12.81
N THR A 639 31.09 1.08 12.09
CA THR A 639 30.48 0.62 10.81
C THR A 639 31.31 0.97 9.57
N ASN A 640 32.26 1.90 9.68
CA ASN A 640 32.93 2.49 8.52
C ASN A 640 34.11 1.65 8.01
N ALA A 641 33.78 0.50 7.43
CA ALA A 641 34.72 -0.46 6.87
C ALA A 641 35.64 0.12 5.79
N HIS A 642 35.18 1.12 5.03
CA HIS A 642 35.97 1.75 3.98
C HIS A 642 37.17 2.51 4.55
N VAL A 643 36.93 3.38 5.55
CA VAL A 643 38.00 4.14 6.22
C VAL A 643 38.84 3.23 7.12
N ALA A 644 38.22 2.27 7.81
CA ALA A 644 38.95 1.24 8.57
C ALA A 644 39.87 0.41 7.65
N GLY A 645 39.44 0.11 6.43
CA GLY A 645 40.21 -0.57 5.40
C GLY A 645 41.41 0.22 4.89
N GLU A 646 41.25 1.52 4.62
CA GLU A 646 42.34 2.42 4.23
C GLU A 646 43.41 2.50 5.33
N ILE A 647 42.98 2.68 6.59
CA ILE A 647 43.84 2.67 7.78
C ILE A 647 44.56 1.33 7.91
N PHE A 648 43.84 0.21 7.82
CA PHE A 648 44.40 -1.13 7.94
C PHE A 648 45.45 -1.43 6.86
N GLN A 649 45.17 -1.11 5.59
CA GLN A 649 46.11 -1.38 4.49
C GLN A 649 47.42 -0.59 4.66
N ASP A 650 47.35 0.68 5.07
CA ASP A 650 48.56 1.48 5.32
C ASP A 650 49.32 1.02 6.59
N ALA A 651 48.60 0.70 7.68
CA ALA A 651 49.20 0.20 8.92
C ALA A 651 49.85 -1.19 8.74
N PHE A 652 49.20 -2.10 8.02
CA PHE A 652 49.70 -3.45 7.72
C PHE A 652 50.99 -3.41 6.88
N ASN A 653 51.01 -2.59 5.82
CA ASN A 653 52.23 -2.35 5.02
C ASN A 653 53.39 -1.80 5.87
N LYS A 654 53.08 -1.04 6.92
CA LYS A 654 54.05 -0.47 7.87
C LYS A 654 54.34 -1.38 9.09
N LYS A 655 53.73 -2.57 9.15
CA LYS A 655 53.83 -3.54 10.28
C LYS A 655 53.44 -2.94 11.64
N LEU A 656 52.38 -2.14 11.65
CA LEU A 656 51.87 -1.47 12.85
C LEU A 656 50.63 -2.17 13.41
N GLU A 657 50.46 -2.10 14.72
CA GLU A 657 49.29 -2.61 15.44
C GLU A 657 48.55 -1.47 16.15
N LEU A 658 47.23 -1.61 16.31
CA LEU A 658 46.39 -0.62 16.97
C LEU A 658 46.74 -0.55 18.46
N ASN A 659 47.18 0.61 18.93
CA ASN A 659 47.36 0.88 20.36
C ASN A 659 45.99 1.18 20.99
N ALA A 660 45.33 2.25 20.54
CA ALA A 660 44.06 2.73 21.08
C ALA A 660 43.30 3.56 20.04
N MET A 661 41.98 3.73 20.25
CA MET A 661 41.19 4.77 19.59
C MET A 661 40.69 5.82 20.57
N ASN A 662 40.56 7.06 20.10
CA ASN A 662 39.99 8.17 20.83
C ASN A 662 39.02 8.95 19.92
N VAL A 663 37.95 9.52 20.49
CA VAL A 663 36.95 10.30 19.76
C VAL A 663 36.73 11.63 20.48
N GLN A 664 37.14 12.72 19.84
CA GLN A 664 37.09 14.08 20.38
C GLN A 664 36.29 15.00 19.47
N ARG A 665 35.72 16.09 20.00
CA ARG A 665 34.98 17.06 19.16
C ARG A 665 35.94 17.75 18.20
N SER A 666 35.58 17.82 16.91
CA SER A 666 36.47 18.35 15.87
C SER A 666 36.56 19.88 15.93
N PRO A 667 37.77 20.47 15.99
CA PRO A 667 37.96 21.91 15.90
C PRO A 667 37.77 22.46 14.48
N VAL A 668 37.60 21.59 13.47
CA VAL A 668 37.39 21.97 12.05
C VAL A 668 35.98 21.60 11.62
N SER A 669 34.99 22.29 12.20
CA SER A 669 33.56 22.15 11.93
C SER A 669 32.99 23.41 11.27
N ARG A 670 31.83 23.29 10.60
CA ARG A 670 31.08 24.47 10.12
C ARG A 670 30.19 24.97 11.28
N PRO A 671 29.84 26.27 11.33
CA PRO A 671 28.85 26.76 12.28
C PRO A 671 27.54 25.96 12.15
N GLY A 672 27.08 25.37 13.26
CA GLY A 672 25.89 24.53 13.30
C GLY A 672 26.11 23.04 13.01
N THR A 673 27.32 22.57 12.70
CA THR A 673 27.60 21.12 12.57
C THR A 673 28.20 20.52 13.84
N ASP A 674 27.89 19.25 14.06
CA ASP A 674 28.32 18.43 15.19
C ASP A 674 29.36 17.40 14.70
N CYS A 675 30.60 17.85 14.54
CA CYS A 675 31.68 17.04 13.99
C CYS A 675 32.62 16.51 15.07
N TRP A 676 33.06 15.26 14.91
CA TRP A 676 33.94 14.54 15.83
C TRP A 676 35.12 13.95 15.07
N ASP A 677 36.33 14.19 15.55
CA ASP A 677 37.56 13.58 15.04
C ASP A 677 37.71 12.18 15.67
N ILE A 678 37.68 11.15 14.83
CA ILE A 678 38.06 9.78 15.19
C ILE A 678 39.58 9.69 15.02
N ILE A 679 40.28 9.31 16.08
CA ILE A 679 41.74 9.24 16.14
C ILE A 679 42.14 7.80 16.46
N CYS A 680 42.79 7.12 15.52
CA CYS A 680 43.33 5.77 15.71
C CYS A 680 44.85 5.86 15.86
N GLU A 681 45.38 5.43 17.00
CA GLU A 681 46.81 5.43 17.30
C GLU A 681 47.40 4.04 17.09
N PHE A 682 48.48 3.95 16.31
CA PHE A 682 49.18 2.71 15.97
C PHE A 682 50.65 2.77 16.37
N PHE A 683 51.24 1.61 16.71
CA PHE A 683 52.64 1.48 17.08
C PHE A 683 53.30 0.27 16.41
N ASN A 684 54.63 0.27 16.31
CA ASN A 684 55.38 -0.90 15.86
C ASN A 684 55.69 -1.81 17.07
N PRO A 685 55.11 -3.02 17.18
CA PRO A 685 55.31 -3.88 18.34
C PRO A 685 56.75 -4.39 18.48
N PHE A 686 57.52 -4.43 17.39
CA PHE A 686 58.91 -4.88 17.38
C PHE A 686 59.93 -3.76 17.69
N LYS A 687 59.48 -2.50 17.77
CA LYS A 687 60.34 -1.31 17.84
C LYS A 687 59.73 -0.19 18.69
N ARG A 688 59.14 -0.57 19.82
CA ARG A 688 58.26 0.30 20.63
C ARG A 688 58.91 1.63 21.06
N ASP A 689 60.23 1.61 21.28
CA ASP A 689 61.01 2.75 21.78
C ASP A 689 61.91 3.38 20.69
N GLU A 690 61.89 2.86 19.45
CA GLU A 690 62.67 3.38 18.30
C GLU A 690 61.80 4.13 17.27
N GLU A 691 60.55 3.71 17.09
CA GLU A 691 59.68 4.22 16.02
C GLU A 691 58.45 4.95 16.58
N ALA A 692 58.37 6.24 16.26
CA ALA A 692 57.23 7.11 16.55
C ALA A 692 55.88 6.49 16.15
N ARG A 693 54.88 6.70 16.99
CA ARG A 693 53.52 6.20 16.78
C ARG A 693 52.91 6.83 15.53
N MET A 694 52.17 6.04 14.77
CA MET A 694 51.44 6.52 13.61
C MET A 694 50.02 6.87 14.04
N ILE A 695 49.62 8.12 13.86
CA ILE A 695 48.25 8.57 14.11
C ILE A 695 47.50 8.63 12.79
N TYR A 696 46.30 8.08 12.77
CA TYR A 696 45.30 8.25 11.72
C TYR A 696 44.14 9.06 12.26
N ARG A 697 43.62 10.00 11.47
CA ARG A 697 42.45 10.80 11.83
C ARG A 697 41.54 11.03 10.63
N TYR A 698 40.26 10.80 10.85
CA TYR A 698 39.17 11.24 9.99
C TYR A 698 38.09 11.93 10.84
N THR A 699 37.27 12.75 10.20
CA THR A 699 36.21 13.49 10.89
C THR A 699 34.86 12.90 10.51
N VAL A 700 33.96 12.73 11.48
CA VAL A 700 32.58 12.27 11.31
C VAL A 700 31.63 13.40 11.69
N ASP A 701 30.70 13.75 10.82
CA ASP A 701 29.60 14.66 11.11
C ASP A 701 28.38 13.84 11.57
N VAL A 702 27.85 14.13 12.77
CA VAL A 702 26.67 13.48 13.37
C VAL A 702 25.47 14.43 13.50
N THR A 703 25.46 15.54 12.74
CA THR A 703 24.37 16.53 12.74
C THR A 703 23.07 15.95 12.18
N GLY A 704 23.18 15.11 11.14
CA GLY A 704 22.07 14.42 10.49
C GLY A 704 21.69 13.10 11.18
N LEU A 705 20.56 12.51 10.76
CA LEU A 705 20.14 11.16 11.20
C LEU A 705 21.13 10.08 10.74
N MET A 706 21.62 10.21 9.51
CA MET A 706 22.81 9.48 9.06
C MET A 706 24.05 10.31 9.38
N PRO A 707 25.01 9.76 10.16
CA PRO A 707 26.35 10.30 10.20
C PRO A 707 27.06 10.14 8.84
N VAL A 708 28.03 11.02 8.57
CA VAL A 708 28.84 10.97 7.34
C VAL A 708 30.31 11.27 7.64
N THR A 709 31.23 10.67 6.89
CA THR A 709 32.65 11.07 6.93
C THR A 709 32.85 12.39 6.22
N PHE A 710 33.54 13.33 6.87
CA PHE A 710 33.86 14.64 6.34
C PHE A 710 35.37 14.77 6.04
N GLY A 711 35.68 14.98 4.76
CA GLY A 711 37.06 15.11 4.27
C GLY A 711 37.82 13.77 4.15
N PRO A 712 39.01 13.80 3.52
CA PRO A 712 39.84 12.62 3.36
C PRO A 712 40.59 12.26 4.65
N LEU A 713 40.99 10.99 4.77
CA LEU A 713 41.85 10.49 5.84
C LEU A 713 43.14 11.32 5.94
N ARG A 714 43.57 11.58 7.19
CA ARG A 714 44.86 12.19 7.52
C ARG A 714 45.69 11.22 8.34
N SER A 715 46.99 11.16 8.09
CA SER A 715 47.90 10.39 8.93
C SER A 715 49.26 11.08 9.07
N TRP A 716 49.88 10.95 10.24
CA TRP A 716 51.19 11.51 10.57
C TRP A 716 51.87 10.69 11.67
N ARG A 717 53.14 10.99 11.98
CA ARG A 717 53.86 10.40 13.12
C ARG A 717 53.85 11.34 14.32
N ALA A 718 53.64 10.79 15.50
CA ALA A 718 53.76 11.47 16.79
C ALA A 718 54.81 10.78 17.66
N TYR A 719 55.63 11.59 18.33
CA TYR A 719 56.69 11.19 19.26
C TYR A 719 56.23 11.48 20.69
#